data_AF-A0A3S4T205-F1
#
_entry.id   AF-A0A3S4T205-F1
#
_cell.length_a   1.000
_cell.length_b   1.000
_cell.length_c   1.000
_cell.angle_alpha   90.00
_cell.angle_beta   90.00
_cell.angle_gamma   90.00
#
_symmetry.space_group_name_H-M   'P 1'
#
loop_
_entity.id
_entity.type
_entity.pdbx_description
1 polymer ?
#
loop_
_entity_poly.entity_id
_entity_poly.type
_entity_poly.pdbx_seq_one_letter_code
_entity_poly.pdbx_strand_id
1 'polypeptide(L)'
;MDIQSVELNELFDLVPIIIPGWVTPVLPAGTAHGGIARQLYDGEPKGLECLVDPWAEIQVMAVDDRVSLYVNDSTIPVDVKTIASGEEQQRIRLYVPHGELRDGVNRLHYKVVRPSGNSDDSRDLTVLYHRAPAETLDLVIPADVLQNGVSAERAAQGVEVGFIYYNRRAYDRVRLDVGLARVEWTVADDGAPITRTLLTDTFLQAGDNPATAVSYTVIDQLGNRSTSAVQRLDIHVRRFDLAAPTVKGMTGDSFSPTQPEVRVLVPQGSLMPTDKVSVVWKGATANAAGSYTSPQRLVSAGLEVAVPRSVLAFNLGQAVTVSYVIERDGKSSPSQILKLNILTLPDAVLIAPIVVEANDNNVIDITALGSKDATLHGRSWPLIDAGQQVFLDLEGTKADGSAHNLRFWSGGTHKVNATWVAEGFWPKPILLKYLKELGTGTTLTLKFKASLDKSNSEANAVVFPLRRYTINAVADVAPVISSVKGLPSGADISNGGSTSETTVELVGSGAAGQIVEIYDGTARLGQATVDANGQWRWQALDLAEGEHRFTAKTSSGTASTPWLVNVTAATIELVPPFFVKPVASPIDSLAHPNGVIMRVEHLAALAGDRARLVEVKAPAGAPAFELKEFNENKRTNTVLTPAFLTARQGRKDVQVRWNLNRDGKQVGRSPVLEFEVKKIDDGDTRLPMPVIAGETGPVLDVSALREGDKLTVAPWIGQEVGQLASLRYEGVGKDGKPVEKVVWDGEPLTSSSGVEIAAEVEWLCALKNESKLSIVFGVNFTGVVASQSKVNFPTRSYNAEATRAEKPVITVVKGHLVNYLSPGPDVPHDSVTMFEGVLLSGTDELVNKSIEIYDGEELVSIVEVVGGAWGPVYTKIPPGDHKFIARSSGSGNPISEEYRLTRTMNEPPRFIATRPHPTQWGWKIVIGYFPSAPFERQVFMYYFNSLNGPVFIPAGQTSYEGNSLGGGSTELRLADPTFGTYSAPFYVS
;
A
#
# COMPACT_ATOMS: atom_id res chain seq x y z
N MET A 1 132.99 36.30 95.30
CA MET A 1 133.94 35.21 94.98
C MET A 1 133.10 34.05 94.50
N ASP A 2 132.95 33.88 93.19
CA ASP A 2 131.62 33.52 92.67
C ASP A 2 131.39 32.01 92.52
N ILE A 3 131.70 31.34 93.63
CA ILE A 3 130.89 30.32 94.32
C ILE A 3 129.49 30.89 94.72
N GLN A 4 128.96 31.79 93.88
CA GLN A 4 127.72 32.58 93.97
C GLN A 4 127.27 33.03 92.56
N SER A 5 127.87 32.53 91.48
CA SER A 5 127.35 32.81 90.14
C SER A 5 125.97 32.16 90.00
N VAL A 6 125.09 32.80 89.23
CA VAL A 6 123.70 32.34 89.06
C VAL A 6 123.69 30.91 88.47
N GLU A 7 124.56 30.64 87.50
CA GLU A 7 124.74 29.32 86.88
C GLU A 7 125.20 28.22 87.85
N LEU A 8 125.90 28.57 88.94
CA LEU A 8 126.28 27.61 89.98
C LEU A 8 125.17 27.42 91.02
N ASN A 9 124.41 28.47 91.34
CA ASN A 9 123.24 28.38 92.22
C ASN A 9 122.08 27.60 91.57
N GLU A 10 121.84 27.77 90.27
CA GLU A 10 120.86 26.96 89.50
C GLU A 10 121.22 25.46 89.47
N LEU A 11 122.46 25.10 89.82
CA LEU A 11 122.96 23.74 89.99
C LEU A 11 122.71 23.18 91.41
N PHE A 12 122.36 24.04 92.36
CA PHE A 12 121.91 23.66 93.71
C PHE A 12 120.38 23.76 93.88
N ASP A 13 119.68 24.54 93.05
CA ASP A 13 118.22 24.70 93.11
C ASP A 13 117.48 23.38 92.78
N LEU A 14 116.43 23.09 93.58
CA LEU A 14 115.55 21.95 93.35
C LEU A 14 114.79 22.09 92.02
N VAL A 15 114.94 21.08 91.16
CA VAL A 15 114.35 20.99 89.82
C VAL A 15 112.81 21.01 89.91
N PRO A 16 112.09 21.71 88.99
CA PRO A 16 110.63 21.70 88.97
C PRO A 16 110.01 20.30 88.91
N ILE A 17 108.75 20.21 89.32
CA ILE A 17 107.93 18.99 89.25
C ILE A 17 107.84 18.49 87.80
N ILE A 18 107.96 17.19 87.61
CA ILE A 18 107.73 16.52 86.33
C ILE A 18 106.29 15.99 86.30
N ILE A 19 105.55 16.31 85.25
CA ILE A 19 104.16 15.86 85.08
C ILE A 19 104.07 14.94 83.84
N PRO A 20 103.78 13.65 84.01
CA PRO A 20 103.61 12.71 82.90
C PRO A 20 102.50 13.15 81.93
N GLY A 21 102.81 13.14 80.63
CA GLY A 21 101.81 13.32 79.57
C GLY A 21 101.21 14.72 79.42
N TRP A 22 101.67 15.72 80.17
CA TRP A 22 101.19 17.10 80.05
C TRP A 22 101.34 17.67 78.62
N VAL A 23 100.46 18.59 78.23
CA VAL A 23 100.45 19.22 76.91
C VAL A 23 101.45 20.37 76.88
N THR A 24 102.41 20.33 75.97
CA THR A 24 103.39 21.43 75.81
C THR A 24 103.82 21.54 74.33
N PRO A 25 104.01 22.76 73.78
CA PRO A 25 103.78 24.07 74.41
C PRO A 25 102.28 24.41 74.55
N VAL A 26 101.97 25.24 75.54
CA VAL A 26 100.65 25.88 75.72
C VAL A 26 100.56 27.14 74.86
N LEU A 27 99.36 27.55 74.44
CA LEU A 27 99.13 28.70 73.56
C LEU A 27 98.38 29.85 74.27
N PRO A 28 98.84 31.12 74.12
CA PRO A 28 100.08 31.53 73.46
C PRO A 28 101.32 31.09 74.27
N ALA A 29 102.46 30.96 73.59
CA ALA A 29 103.72 30.58 74.21
C ALA A 29 104.09 31.55 75.35
N GLY A 30 104.46 31.00 76.51
CA GLY A 30 104.73 31.77 77.73
C GLY A 30 103.55 31.87 78.72
N THR A 31 102.35 31.38 78.37
CA THR A 31 101.19 31.36 79.29
C THR A 31 101.40 30.43 80.49
N ALA A 32 101.99 29.27 80.24
CA ALA A 32 102.37 28.27 81.23
C ALA A 32 103.46 27.36 80.64
N HIS A 33 104.22 26.64 81.47
CA HIS A 33 105.25 25.70 81.01
C HIS A 33 104.64 24.47 80.32
N GLY A 34 103.44 24.06 80.74
CA GLY A 34 102.67 22.99 80.15
C GLY A 34 101.20 23.00 80.61
N GLY A 35 100.40 22.06 80.14
CA GLY A 35 98.95 22.05 80.29
C GLY A 35 98.41 20.70 80.74
N ILE A 36 97.45 20.73 81.66
CA ILE A 36 96.88 19.55 82.31
C ILE A 36 95.59 19.17 81.58
N ALA A 37 95.67 18.17 80.71
CA ALA A 37 94.50 17.52 80.14
C ALA A 37 93.63 16.91 81.26
N ARG A 38 92.31 17.00 81.14
CA ARG A 38 91.33 16.50 82.13
C ARG A 38 91.57 15.03 82.50
N GLN A 39 92.02 14.21 81.54
CA GLN A 39 92.35 12.81 81.77
C GLN A 39 93.48 12.61 82.80
N LEU A 40 94.44 13.54 82.91
CA LEU A 40 95.61 13.44 83.81
C LEU A 40 95.30 13.91 85.24
N TYR A 41 94.16 14.57 85.46
CA TYR A 41 93.71 15.07 86.75
C TYR A 41 92.36 14.45 87.14
N ASP A 42 91.26 14.99 86.64
CA ASP A 42 89.89 14.50 86.89
C ASP A 42 89.66 13.03 86.48
N GLY A 43 90.46 12.52 85.53
CA GLY A 43 90.43 11.12 85.11
C GLY A 43 91.14 10.14 86.03
N GLU A 44 92.05 10.62 86.89
CA GLU A 44 92.90 9.77 87.74
C GLU A 44 92.36 9.65 89.17
N PRO A 45 92.32 8.44 89.78
CA PRO A 45 91.69 8.23 91.09
C PRO A 45 92.28 9.04 92.26
N LYS A 46 93.50 9.57 92.12
CA LYS A 46 94.20 10.38 93.13
C LYS A 46 94.32 11.86 92.76
N GLY A 47 93.86 12.26 91.58
CA GLY A 47 94.26 13.52 90.96
C GLY A 47 95.67 13.43 90.34
N LEU A 48 96.34 14.57 90.19
CA LEU A 48 97.44 14.75 89.24
C LEU A 48 98.75 14.19 89.79
N GLU A 49 99.31 13.17 89.13
CA GLU A 49 100.62 12.63 89.48
C GLU A 49 101.74 13.65 89.23
N CYS A 50 102.40 14.04 90.32
CA CYS A 50 103.53 14.95 90.36
C CYS A 50 104.78 14.16 90.74
N LEU A 51 105.75 14.11 89.82
CA LEU A 51 106.99 13.37 90.00
C LEU A 51 108.12 14.33 90.41
N VAL A 52 108.82 13.96 91.48
CA VAL A 52 110.03 14.65 91.97
C VAL A 52 111.20 13.70 91.79
N ASP A 53 112.20 14.10 91.00
CA ASP A 53 113.43 13.31 90.85
C ASP A 53 114.34 13.44 92.09
N PRO A 54 115.15 12.41 92.39
CA PRO A 54 116.10 12.45 93.48
C PRO A 54 117.16 13.54 93.24
N TRP A 55 117.51 14.29 94.29
CA TRP A 55 118.47 15.39 94.22
C TRP A 55 119.89 14.88 93.95
N ALA A 56 120.53 15.42 92.91
CA ALA A 56 121.74 14.85 92.32
C ALA A 56 123.05 15.29 93.00
N GLU A 57 123.97 14.31 93.10
CA GLU A 57 125.43 14.38 93.29
C GLU A 57 126.06 15.14 94.47
N ILE A 58 125.52 16.28 94.96
CA ILE A 58 126.21 17.10 95.99
C ILE A 58 125.38 17.28 97.28
N GLN A 59 124.05 17.32 97.21
CA GLN A 59 123.18 17.20 98.38
C GLN A 59 122.11 16.14 98.11
N VAL A 60 122.33 14.95 98.68
CA VAL A 60 121.41 13.81 98.54
C VAL A 60 120.23 13.97 99.50
N MET A 61 119.03 13.63 99.05
CA MET A 61 117.85 13.55 99.93
C MET A 61 118.06 12.42 100.95
N ALA A 62 117.89 12.73 102.24
CA ALA A 62 118.16 11.79 103.33
C ALA A 62 116.93 10.98 103.75
N VAL A 63 117.15 9.89 104.48
CA VAL A 63 116.10 9.25 105.27
C VAL A 63 115.53 10.28 106.26
N ASP A 64 114.21 10.24 106.47
CA ASP A 64 113.42 11.19 107.26
C ASP A 64 113.32 12.62 106.70
N ASP A 65 113.92 12.93 105.53
CA ASP A 65 113.59 14.18 104.81
C ASP A 65 112.12 14.14 104.34
N ARG A 66 111.42 15.27 104.50
CA ARG A 66 109.99 15.42 104.22
C ARG A 66 109.80 16.27 102.95
N VAL A 67 109.40 15.62 101.87
CA VAL A 67 109.00 16.28 100.61
C VAL A 67 107.51 16.62 100.67
N SER A 68 107.18 17.91 100.54
CA SER A 68 105.82 18.43 100.66
C SER A 68 105.43 19.21 99.40
N LEU A 69 104.33 18.83 98.74
CA LEU A 69 103.85 19.43 97.49
C LEU A 69 102.87 20.58 97.79
N TYR A 70 103.04 21.72 97.12
CA TYR A 70 102.22 22.92 97.28
C TYR A 70 101.58 23.36 95.95
N VAL A 71 100.37 23.91 96.06
CA VAL A 71 99.54 24.34 94.93
C VAL A 71 99.13 25.79 95.11
N ASN A 72 99.34 26.58 94.06
CA ASN A 72 99.10 28.02 94.05
C ASN A 72 99.78 28.71 95.24
N ASP A 73 99.04 29.58 95.93
CA ASP A 73 99.51 30.38 97.07
C ASP A 73 99.22 29.68 98.42
N SER A 74 98.95 28.37 98.43
CA SER A 74 98.64 27.63 99.65
C SER A 74 99.88 27.48 100.54
N THR A 75 99.75 27.83 101.82
CA THR A 75 100.76 27.54 102.85
C THR A 75 100.60 26.15 103.47
N ILE A 76 99.61 25.37 103.03
CA ILE A 76 99.36 23.99 103.46
C ILE A 76 99.71 23.07 102.28
N PRO A 77 100.59 22.06 102.45
CA PRO A 77 100.90 21.14 101.38
C PRO A 77 99.73 20.19 101.11
N VAL A 78 99.48 19.90 99.84
CA VAL A 78 98.36 19.07 99.38
C VAL A 78 98.67 17.57 99.44
N ASP A 79 99.94 17.20 99.38
CA ASP A 79 100.46 15.85 99.60
C ASP A 79 101.88 15.91 100.17
N VAL A 80 102.28 14.88 100.91
CA VAL A 80 103.52 14.84 101.71
C VAL A 80 104.06 13.42 101.74
N LYS A 81 105.34 13.26 101.36
CA LYS A 81 106.08 12.00 101.56
C LYS A 81 107.34 12.24 102.39
N THR A 82 107.48 11.50 103.48
CA THR A 82 108.77 11.31 104.17
C THR A 82 109.55 10.19 103.49
N ILE A 83 110.84 10.39 103.25
CA ILE A 83 111.70 9.43 102.56
C ILE A 83 112.06 8.28 103.50
N ALA A 84 111.69 7.06 103.12
CA ALA A 84 112.07 5.85 103.83
C ALA A 84 113.46 5.36 103.41
N SER A 85 114.11 4.55 104.26
CA SER A 85 115.42 3.98 103.89
C SER A 85 115.30 3.02 102.70
N GLY A 86 116.19 3.19 101.72
CA GLY A 86 116.14 2.56 100.40
C GLY A 86 115.41 3.39 99.33
N GLU A 87 114.79 4.52 99.68
CA GLU A 87 114.13 5.44 98.73
C GLU A 87 114.93 6.71 98.39
N GLU A 88 116.13 6.88 98.97
CA GLU A 88 116.97 8.10 98.91
C GLU A 88 117.42 8.47 97.48
N GLN A 89 117.39 7.48 96.57
CA GLN A 89 117.75 7.58 95.15
C GLN A 89 116.57 7.23 94.22
N GLN A 90 115.34 7.17 94.75
CA GLN A 90 114.15 6.83 93.97
C GLN A 90 113.35 8.08 93.61
N ARG A 91 112.75 8.07 92.41
CA ARG A 91 111.81 9.11 91.99
C ARG A 91 110.57 9.11 92.90
N ILE A 92 110.36 10.22 93.59
CA ILE A 92 109.27 10.44 94.52
C ILE A 92 107.98 10.74 93.75
N ARG A 93 106.87 10.15 94.20
CA ARG A 93 105.52 10.38 93.68
C ARG A 93 104.70 11.11 94.73
N LEU A 94 104.13 12.24 94.34
CA LEU A 94 103.15 13.02 95.09
C LEU A 94 101.95 13.27 94.18
N TYR A 95 100.79 13.59 94.75
CA TYR A 95 99.56 13.84 93.98
C TYR A 95 98.97 15.20 94.34
N VAL A 96 98.51 15.96 93.36
CA VAL A 96 97.57 17.06 93.64
C VAL A 96 96.17 16.47 93.72
N PRO A 97 95.48 16.50 94.88
CA PRO A 97 94.12 15.98 95.00
C PRO A 97 93.10 16.76 94.17
N HIS A 98 91.96 16.13 93.92
CA HIS A 98 90.80 16.74 93.24
C HIS A 98 90.29 17.97 94.01
N GLY A 99 90.15 19.11 93.30
CA GLY A 99 89.62 20.37 93.83
C GLY A 99 90.65 21.49 93.98
N GLU A 100 91.93 21.15 94.17
CA GLU A 100 93.03 22.11 94.40
C GLU A 100 93.38 22.97 93.17
N LEU A 101 93.21 22.43 91.95
CA LEU A 101 93.47 23.20 90.72
C LEU A 101 92.29 24.14 90.38
N ARG A 102 92.62 25.41 90.15
CA ARG A 102 91.73 26.49 89.69
C ARG A 102 91.62 26.44 88.15
N ASP A 103 90.51 26.92 87.58
CA ASP A 103 90.44 27.12 86.11
C ASP A 103 91.43 28.24 85.71
N GLY A 104 92.26 27.98 84.69
CA GLY A 104 93.35 28.87 84.28
C GLY A 104 94.73 28.36 84.72
N VAL A 105 95.69 29.29 84.85
CA VAL A 105 97.08 28.96 85.19
C VAL A 105 97.22 28.74 86.70
N ASN A 106 97.81 27.60 87.05
CA ASN A 106 98.13 27.20 88.42
C ASN A 106 99.65 27.16 88.60
N ARG A 107 100.12 27.41 89.83
CA ARG A 107 101.53 27.29 90.23
C ARG A 107 101.72 26.01 91.05
N LEU A 108 102.75 25.24 90.77
CA LEU A 108 103.13 24.03 91.52
C LEU A 108 104.60 24.12 91.94
N HIS A 109 104.90 23.81 93.20
CA HIS A 109 106.25 23.66 93.72
C HIS A 109 106.27 22.65 94.86
N TYR A 110 107.42 22.11 95.22
CA TYR A 110 107.61 21.30 96.42
C TYR A 110 108.69 21.87 97.32
N LYS A 111 108.62 21.51 98.61
CA LYS A 111 109.62 21.87 99.62
C LYS A 111 110.18 20.60 100.23
N VAL A 112 111.49 20.49 100.32
CA VAL A 112 112.19 19.44 101.06
C VAL A 112 112.54 20.02 102.43
N VAL A 113 112.02 19.43 103.50
CA VAL A 113 112.30 19.85 104.88
C VAL A 113 113.04 18.73 105.59
N ARG A 114 114.24 19.02 106.10
CA ARG A 114 115.09 18.03 106.77
C ARG A 114 114.72 17.90 108.26
N PRO A 115 115.06 16.78 108.93
CA PRO A 115 114.86 16.63 110.38
C PRO A 115 115.50 17.73 111.25
N SER A 116 116.49 18.47 110.72
CA SER A 116 117.10 19.64 111.38
C SER A 116 116.27 20.92 111.33
N GLY A 117 115.17 20.95 110.57
CA GLY A 117 114.35 22.14 110.33
C GLY A 117 114.82 23.03 109.17
N ASN A 118 115.99 22.75 108.57
CA ASN A 118 116.41 23.38 107.31
C ASN A 118 115.48 22.94 106.17
N SER A 119 115.24 23.82 105.20
CA SER A 119 114.36 23.53 104.08
C SER A 119 114.73 24.26 102.79
N ASP A 120 114.59 23.55 101.68
CA ASP A 120 114.87 24.01 100.32
C ASP A 120 113.56 23.93 99.49
N ASP A 121 113.29 24.92 98.63
CA ASP A 121 112.08 24.99 97.78
C ASP A 121 112.43 24.74 96.30
N SER A 122 111.53 24.11 95.55
CA SER A 122 111.69 23.91 94.11
C SER A 122 111.37 25.15 93.29
N ARG A 123 112.02 25.27 92.12
CA ARG A 123 111.60 26.24 91.11
C ARG A 123 110.15 25.99 90.68
N ASP A 124 109.45 27.08 90.36
CA ASP A 124 108.02 27.07 90.05
C ASP A 124 107.69 26.39 88.72
N LEU A 125 106.67 25.52 88.74
CA LEU A 125 106.03 25.01 87.54
C LEU A 125 104.67 25.67 87.34
N THR A 126 104.53 26.49 86.29
CA THR A 126 103.22 27.01 85.88
C THR A 126 102.52 26.03 84.95
N VAL A 127 101.26 25.72 85.23
CA VAL A 127 100.45 24.75 84.46
C VAL A 127 99.06 25.30 84.13
N LEU A 128 98.64 25.24 82.86
CA LEU A 128 97.28 25.61 82.47
C LEU A 128 96.34 24.42 82.70
N TYR A 129 95.22 24.62 83.40
CA TYR A 129 94.18 23.60 83.59
C TYR A 129 92.79 24.19 83.30
N HIS A 130 91.93 23.39 82.68
CA HIS A 130 90.53 23.74 82.42
C HIS A 130 89.60 22.76 83.16
N ARG A 131 88.88 23.28 84.15
CA ARG A 131 87.94 22.55 85.01
C ARG A 131 86.70 22.06 84.26
N ALA A 132 86.28 22.81 83.24
CA ALA A 132 85.18 22.44 82.37
C ALA A 132 85.62 22.45 80.89
N PRO A 133 85.28 21.40 80.11
CA PRO A 133 85.34 21.47 78.66
C PRO A 133 84.24 22.41 78.13
N ALA A 134 84.14 22.53 76.81
CA ALA A 134 82.99 23.16 76.18
C ALA A 134 81.75 22.28 76.38
N GLU A 135 80.82 22.71 77.22
CA GLU A 135 79.56 21.99 77.49
C GLU A 135 78.37 22.66 76.79
N THR A 136 77.28 21.91 76.60
CA THR A 136 76.10 22.31 75.78
C THR A 136 76.49 22.82 74.38
N LEU A 137 76.88 21.88 73.51
CA LEU A 137 77.20 22.13 72.10
C LEU A 137 75.93 22.04 71.24
N ASP A 138 75.45 23.17 70.71
CA ASP A 138 74.31 23.23 69.77
C ASP A 138 74.74 23.68 68.36
N LEU A 139 74.14 23.04 67.36
CA LEU A 139 74.47 23.16 65.95
C LEU A 139 73.30 23.84 65.22
N VAL A 140 73.50 25.07 64.75
CA VAL A 140 72.43 25.87 64.14
C VAL A 140 72.52 25.75 62.63
N ILE A 141 71.81 24.77 62.06
CA ILE A 141 71.58 24.68 60.62
C ILE A 141 70.35 25.55 60.26
N PRO A 142 70.42 26.37 59.19
CA PRO A 142 69.28 27.18 58.75
C PRO A 142 68.01 26.37 58.47
N ALA A 143 66.84 26.91 58.82
CA ALA A 143 65.56 26.21 58.71
C ALA A 143 65.18 25.88 57.25
N ASP A 144 65.56 26.71 56.28
CA ASP A 144 65.37 26.44 54.85
C ASP A 144 66.22 25.24 54.40
N VAL A 145 67.41 25.09 54.95
CA VAL A 145 68.34 23.99 54.65
C VAL A 145 67.92 22.69 55.34
N LEU A 146 67.38 22.75 56.56
CA LEU A 146 66.75 21.60 57.23
C LEU A 146 65.46 21.14 56.53
N GLN A 147 64.68 22.06 55.96
CA GLN A 147 63.42 21.74 55.29
C GLN A 147 63.61 21.24 53.85
N ASN A 148 64.47 21.90 53.07
CA ASN A 148 64.60 21.66 51.63
C ASN A 148 65.88 20.92 51.25
N GLY A 149 66.83 20.74 52.17
CA GLY A 149 68.15 20.17 51.89
C GLY A 149 69.11 21.13 51.20
N VAL A 150 70.17 20.58 50.61
CA VAL A 150 71.22 21.32 49.88
C VAL A 150 71.31 20.83 48.43
N SER A 151 70.71 21.61 47.53
CA SER A 151 70.80 21.45 46.08
C SER A 151 72.13 22.02 45.53
N ALA A 152 72.40 21.81 44.24
CA ALA A 152 73.55 22.41 43.56
C ALA A 152 73.57 23.95 43.67
N GLU A 153 72.41 24.58 43.50
CA GLU A 153 72.24 26.03 43.60
C GLU A 153 72.42 26.53 45.04
N ARG A 154 71.84 25.83 46.03
CA ARG A 154 71.98 26.21 47.45
C ARG A 154 73.42 26.02 47.94
N ALA A 155 74.11 24.98 47.46
CA ALA A 155 75.53 24.76 47.74
C ALA A 155 76.42 25.86 47.14
N ALA A 156 76.09 26.33 45.93
CA ALA A 156 76.81 27.42 45.25
C ALA A 156 76.54 28.80 45.86
N GLN A 157 75.36 29.03 46.45
CA GLN A 157 75.07 30.23 47.26
C GLN A 157 75.82 30.22 48.61
N GLY A 158 76.20 29.05 49.10
CA GLY A 158 76.77 28.84 50.42
C GLY A 158 75.71 28.66 51.52
N VAL A 159 76.03 27.80 52.47
CA VAL A 159 75.21 27.50 53.65
C VAL A 159 75.95 27.97 54.88
N GLU A 160 75.50 29.05 55.52
CA GLU A 160 76.04 29.46 56.81
C GLU A 160 75.49 28.56 57.92
N VAL A 161 76.38 27.89 58.64
CA VAL A 161 76.07 27.07 59.82
C VAL A 161 76.59 27.78 61.05
N GLY A 162 75.74 27.94 62.06
CA GLY A 162 76.13 28.47 63.37
C GLY A 162 76.51 27.36 64.35
N PHE A 163 77.37 27.70 65.31
CA PHE A 163 77.73 26.85 66.44
C PHE A 163 77.46 27.65 67.72
N ILE A 164 76.95 27.00 68.77
CA ILE A 164 76.74 27.63 70.07
C ILE A 164 77.38 26.74 71.12
N TYR A 165 78.38 27.23 71.82
CA TYR A 165 78.98 26.51 72.94
C TYR A 165 79.51 27.44 74.03
N TYR A 166 79.37 26.97 75.26
CA TYR A 166 79.80 27.66 76.46
C TYR A 166 81.26 27.31 76.78
N ASN A 167 81.94 28.14 77.57
CA ASN A 167 83.37 28.02 77.86
C ASN A 167 84.28 28.05 76.62
N ARG A 168 83.89 28.79 75.57
CA ARG A 168 84.74 29.08 74.41
C ARG A 168 86.01 29.81 74.87
N ARG A 169 87.16 29.32 74.42
CA ARG A 169 88.49 29.89 74.69
C ARG A 169 89.30 30.04 73.40
N ALA A 170 90.30 30.91 73.41
CA ALA A 170 91.29 31.00 72.36
C ALA A 170 92.03 29.67 72.20
N TYR A 171 92.40 29.35 70.97
CA TYR A 171 93.09 28.10 70.60
C TYR A 171 92.27 26.82 70.78
N ASP A 172 91.00 26.91 71.18
CA ASP A 172 90.03 25.84 70.91
C ASP A 172 90.03 25.54 69.40
N ARG A 173 90.10 24.26 69.03
CA ARG A 173 89.91 23.80 67.66
C ARG A 173 88.52 23.19 67.53
N VAL A 174 87.75 23.74 66.61
CA VAL A 174 86.46 23.17 66.21
C VAL A 174 86.66 22.31 64.97
N ARG A 175 86.11 21.11 65.00
CA ARG A 175 85.96 20.18 63.87
C ARG A 175 84.49 20.04 63.57
N LEU A 176 84.05 20.43 62.38
CA LEU A 176 82.74 20.07 61.84
C LEU A 176 82.90 18.85 60.92
N ASP A 177 82.07 17.83 61.14
CA ASP A 177 81.93 16.65 60.29
C ASP A 177 80.56 16.70 59.58
N VAL A 178 80.58 16.61 58.23
CA VAL A 178 79.42 16.63 57.33
C VAL A 178 79.44 15.37 56.48
N GLY A 179 78.89 14.28 57.00
CA GLY A 179 78.99 12.97 56.36
C GLY A 179 80.44 12.49 56.24
N LEU A 180 81.00 12.52 55.02
CA LEU A 180 82.41 12.22 54.74
C LEU A 180 83.31 13.47 54.68
N ALA A 181 82.74 14.66 54.57
CA ALA A 181 83.51 15.91 54.53
C ALA A 181 83.84 16.40 55.94
N ARG A 182 85.00 17.04 56.10
CA ARG A 182 85.47 17.61 57.38
C ARG A 182 86.01 19.02 57.18
N VAL A 183 85.63 19.91 58.09
CA VAL A 183 86.13 21.30 58.16
C VAL A 183 86.68 21.53 59.57
N GLU A 184 87.95 21.92 59.69
CA GLU A 184 88.57 22.27 60.99
C GLU A 184 89.00 23.75 61.00
N TRP A 185 88.85 24.42 62.14
CA TRP A 185 89.41 25.75 62.37
C TRP A 185 89.76 25.97 63.84
N THR A 186 90.67 26.91 64.09
CA THR A 186 91.04 27.38 65.43
C THR A 186 90.28 28.65 65.78
N VAL A 187 89.98 28.85 67.06
CA VAL A 187 89.15 29.93 67.60
C VAL A 187 90.00 31.11 68.04
N ALA A 188 89.56 32.31 67.67
CA ALA A 188 89.97 33.58 68.27
C ALA A 188 88.92 34.01 69.32
N ASP A 189 89.36 34.55 70.44
CA ASP A 189 88.48 34.84 71.60
C ASP A 189 87.67 36.13 71.48
N ASP A 190 87.99 36.98 70.51
CA ASP A 190 87.64 38.41 70.39
C ASP A 190 86.17 38.70 70.03
N GLY A 191 85.23 37.94 70.59
CA GLY A 191 83.79 38.14 70.42
C GLY A 191 83.24 37.73 69.05
N ALA A 192 84.09 37.27 68.13
CA ALA A 192 83.72 36.95 66.75
C ALA A 192 82.53 35.96 66.65
N PRO A 193 81.63 36.13 65.65
CA PRO A 193 80.57 35.16 65.37
C PRO A 193 81.14 33.77 65.04
N ILE A 194 80.68 32.76 65.76
CA ILE A 194 81.01 31.35 65.48
C ILE A 194 80.03 30.80 64.44
N THR A 195 80.15 31.32 63.21
CA THR A 195 79.52 30.76 62.01
C THR A 195 80.57 30.28 60.99
N ARG A 196 80.18 29.34 60.13
CA ARG A 196 80.98 28.89 58.98
C ARG A 196 80.09 28.70 57.75
N THR A 197 80.43 29.39 56.67
CA THR A 197 79.83 29.16 55.35
C THR A 197 80.43 27.90 54.73
N LEU A 198 79.61 26.88 54.52
CA LEU A 198 79.94 25.68 53.73
C LEU A 198 79.64 25.97 52.26
N LEU A 199 80.54 25.53 51.37
CA LEU A 199 80.47 25.76 49.93
C LEU A 199 80.35 24.44 49.16
N THR A 200 80.09 24.52 47.85
CA THR A 200 79.86 23.38 46.96
C THR A 200 80.80 22.19 47.17
N ASP A 201 82.10 22.43 47.33
CA ASP A 201 83.09 21.36 47.50
C ASP A 201 82.88 20.53 48.78
N THR A 202 82.44 21.15 49.87
CA THR A 202 82.11 20.43 51.12
C THR A 202 80.96 19.46 50.90
N PHE A 203 79.91 19.90 50.21
CA PHE A 203 78.74 19.06 49.91
C PHE A 203 79.03 18.01 48.83
N LEU A 204 79.86 18.34 47.83
CA LEU A 204 80.37 17.37 46.85
C LEU A 204 81.21 16.28 47.52
N GLN A 205 82.04 16.60 48.52
CA GLN A 205 82.82 15.61 49.29
C GLN A 205 81.95 14.80 50.25
N ALA A 206 80.96 15.42 50.90
CA ALA A 206 80.02 14.72 51.78
C ALA A 206 79.22 13.64 51.04
N GLY A 207 78.86 13.92 49.78
CA GLY A 207 78.12 13.02 48.91
C GLY A 207 76.61 13.15 49.05
N ASP A 208 75.91 12.68 48.03
CA ASP A 208 74.45 12.77 47.94
C ASP A 208 73.79 11.73 48.86
N ASN A 209 73.11 12.19 49.91
CA ASN A 209 72.47 11.36 50.93
C ASN A 209 71.34 12.15 51.66
N PRO A 210 70.09 11.63 51.66
CA PRO A 210 68.93 12.31 52.25
C PRO A 210 68.92 12.38 53.79
N ALA A 211 69.89 11.75 54.46
CA ALA A 211 70.01 11.75 55.91
C ALA A 211 71.49 11.85 56.34
N THR A 212 72.26 12.73 55.69
CA THR A 212 73.66 12.98 56.05
C THR A 212 73.77 13.39 57.52
N ALA A 213 74.67 12.74 58.27
CA ALA A 213 74.96 13.12 59.65
C ALA A 213 75.79 14.40 59.68
N VAL A 214 75.38 15.38 60.48
CA VAL A 214 76.12 16.63 60.70
C VAL A 214 76.29 16.84 62.21
N SER A 215 77.54 17.03 62.65
CA SER A 215 77.90 17.26 64.05
C SER A 215 79.24 17.95 64.14
N TYR A 216 79.48 18.73 65.20
CA TYR A 216 80.80 19.31 65.46
C TYR A 216 81.39 18.85 66.79
N THR A 217 82.72 18.81 66.84
CA THR A 217 83.52 18.52 68.03
C THR A 217 84.36 19.73 68.37
N VAL A 218 84.26 20.22 69.60
CA VAL A 218 85.22 21.18 70.15
C VAL A 218 86.34 20.41 70.84
N ILE A 219 87.58 20.77 70.55
CA ILE A 219 88.79 20.24 71.16
C ILE A 219 89.54 21.42 71.75
N ASP A 220 89.65 21.53 73.07
CA ASP A 220 90.42 22.61 73.68
C ASP A 220 91.93 22.44 73.43
N GLN A 221 92.72 23.47 73.71
CA GLN A 221 94.18 23.40 73.53
C GLN A 221 94.89 22.39 74.46
N LEU A 222 94.19 21.86 75.48
CA LEU A 222 94.68 20.79 76.38
C LEU A 222 94.25 19.39 75.87
N GLY A 223 93.57 19.31 74.72
CA GLY A 223 93.12 18.07 74.10
C GLY A 223 91.78 17.54 74.61
N ASN A 224 91.12 18.23 75.55
CA ASN A 224 89.81 17.88 76.09
C ASN A 224 88.75 18.01 74.99
N ARG A 225 87.77 17.10 74.92
CA ARG A 225 86.80 17.04 73.80
C ARG A 225 85.35 16.99 74.24
N SER A 226 84.51 17.65 73.47
CA SER A 226 83.05 17.55 73.50
C SER A 226 82.52 17.47 72.07
N THR A 227 81.45 16.69 71.82
CA THR A 227 80.81 16.56 70.49
C THR A 227 79.31 16.89 70.60
N SER A 228 78.78 17.60 69.60
CA SER A 228 77.37 18.02 69.54
C SER A 228 76.42 16.86 69.33
N ALA A 229 75.12 17.13 69.53
CA ALA A 229 74.10 16.27 68.95
C ALA A 229 74.27 16.16 67.42
N VAL A 230 73.89 15.02 66.85
CA VAL A 230 73.93 14.78 65.40
C VAL A 230 72.61 15.23 64.78
N GLN A 231 72.67 16.23 63.90
CA GLN A 231 71.54 16.61 63.04
C GLN A 231 71.60 15.84 61.72
N ARG A 232 70.50 15.87 60.95
CA ARG A 232 70.34 15.15 59.69
C ARG A 232 69.97 16.12 58.57
N LEU A 233 70.67 16.00 57.45
CA LEU A 233 70.55 16.91 56.31
C LEU A 233 70.47 16.14 54.99
N ASP A 234 69.52 16.51 54.13
CA ASP A 234 69.45 16.02 52.75
C ASP A 234 70.46 16.77 51.87
N ILE A 235 71.59 16.13 51.56
CA ILE A 235 72.57 16.64 50.59
C ILE A 235 72.26 15.99 49.25
N HIS A 236 72.10 16.80 48.20
CA HIS A 236 71.63 16.31 46.91
C HIS A 236 72.20 17.10 45.72
N VAL A 237 73.45 17.56 45.86
CA VAL A 237 74.18 18.42 44.90
C VAL A 237 74.39 17.78 43.52
N ARG A 238 74.27 16.46 43.38
CA ARG A 238 74.29 15.71 42.11
C ARG A 238 72.96 15.02 41.79
N ARG A 239 71.95 15.15 42.65
CA ARG A 239 70.59 14.64 42.41
C ARG A 239 69.93 15.51 41.36
N PHE A 240 69.23 14.88 40.43
CA PHE A 240 68.59 15.62 39.35
C PHE A 240 67.21 16.08 39.79
N ASP A 241 67.19 17.16 40.60
CA ASP A 241 65.96 17.67 41.21
C ASP A 241 65.08 18.34 40.15
N LEU A 242 63.97 17.65 39.89
CA LEU A 242 62.99 17.96 38.86
C LEU A 242 61.70 18.40 39.56
N ALA A 243 61.38 19.69 39.47
CA ALA A 243 60.17 20.27 40.05
C ALA A 243 58.89 19.56 39.57
N ALA A 244 57.83 19.62 40.38
CA ALA A 244 56.57 19.00 40.02
C ALA A 244 55.97 19.60 38.72
N PRO A 245 55.29 18.80 37.87
CA PRO A 245 54.56 19.33 36.73
C PRO A 245 53.36 20.17 37.18
N THR A 246 52.81 20.97 36.27
CA THR A 246 51.53 21.67 36.48
C THR A 246 50.49 21.19 35.47
N VAL A 247 49.20 21.43 35.74
CA VAL A 247 48.11 21.12 34.80
C VAL A 247 47.43 22.42 34.36
N LYS A 248 47.27 22.56 33.04
CA LYS A 248 46.72 23.76 32.41
C LYS A 248 45.30 24.02 32.93
N GLY A 249 45.11 25.14 33.62
CA GLY A 249 43.80 25.49 34.21
C GLY A 249 43.45 24.77 35.51
N MET A 250 44.42 24.17 36.22
CA MET A 250 44.24 23.84 37.64
C MET A 250 44.18 25.12 38.49
N THR A 251 43.50 25.07 39.63
CA THR A 251 43.40 26.15 40.62
C THR A 251 43.81 25.60 41.98
N GLY A 252 45.00 25.95 42.44
CA GLY A 252 45.67 25.21 43.52
C GLY A 252 45.76 23.71 43.20
N ASP A 253 45.49 22.86 44.19
CA ASP A 253 45.50 21.41 44.06
C ASP A 253 44.22 20.83 43.41
N SER A 254 43.45 21.61 42.62
CA SER A 254 42.16 21.17 42.05
C SER A 254 42.04 21.43 40.55
N PHE A 255 41.39 20.53 39.81
CA PHE A 255 41.12 20.65 38.38
C PHE A 255 39.64 20.45 38.03
N SER A 256 39.08 21.37 37.23
CA SER A 256 37.69 21.28 36.76
C SER A 256 37.56 20.40 35.52
N PRO A 257 36.76 19.32 35.54
CA PRO A 257 36.56 18.42 34.39
C PRO A 257 35.74 19.05 33.25
N THR A 258 35.33 20.31 33.37
CA THR A 258 34.60 21.03 32.31
C THR A 258 35.45 21.37 31.08
N GLN A 259 36.78 21.25 31.17
CA GLN A 259 37.67 21.51 30.03
C GLN A 259 37.74 20.31 29.06
N PRO A 260 37.84 20.55 27.74
CA PRO A 260 37.75 19.49 26.73
C PRO A 260 39.01 18.61 26.60
N GLU A 261 40.11 18.95 27.27
CA GLU A 261 41.39 18.23 27.25
C GLU A 261 42.20 18.58 28.50
N VAL A 262 42.89 17.59 29.08
CA VAL A 262 43.86 17.80 30.17
C VAL A 262 45.24 17.95 29.57
N ARG A 263 45.95 19.03 29.92
CA ARG A 263 47.33 19.27 29.47
C ARG A 263 48.25 19.42 30.67
N VAL A 264 49.16 18.46 30.83
CA VAL A 264 50.23 18.48 31.84
C VAL A 264 51.41 19.24 31.25
N LEU A 265 51.85 20.33 31.89
CA LEU A 265 53.03 21.08 31.51
C LEU A 265 54.24 20.60 32.34
N VAL A 266 55.28 20.16 31.64
CA VAL A 266 56.57 19.80 32.23
C VAL A 266 57.45 21.06 32.33
N PRO A 267 58.04 21.39 33.50
CA PRO A 267 58.90 22.57 33.66
C PRO A 267 60.18 22.47 32.84
N GLN A 268 60.62 23.58 32.23
CA GLN A 268 61.82 23.60 31.38
C GLN A 268 63.16 23.58 32.13
N GLY A 269 63.20 24.05 33.39
CA GLY A 269 64.44 24.49 34.08
C GLY A 269 65.66 23.58 33.90
N SER A 270 65.61 22.36 34.43
CA SER A 270 66.74 21.41 34.44
C SER A 270 66.86 20.57 33.15
N LEU A 271 66.05 20.82 32.12
CA LEU A 271 65.91 19.94 30.96
C LEU A 271 66.88 20.26 29.83
N MET A 272 67.45 19.22 29.22
CA MET A 272 68.29 19.31 28.02
C MET A 272 67.47 18.91 26.78
N PRO A 273 67.73 19.49 25.58
CA PRO A 273 67.02 19.12 24.34
C PRO A 273 67.13 17.64 23.95
N THR A 274 68.13 16.94 24.47
CA THR A 274 68.43 15.51 24.30
C THR A 274 67.67 14.60 25.26
N ASP A 275 67.06 15.12 26.32
CA ASP A 275 66.32 14.30 27.30
C ASP A 275 65.06 13.73 26.65
N LYS A 276 64.76 12.47 26.93
CA LYS A 276 63.43 11.90 26.67
C LYS A 276 62.56 12.12 27.90
N VAL A 277 61.36 12.67 27.72
CA VAL A 277 60.38 12.90 28.79
C VAL A 277 59.15 12.04 28.55
N SER A 278 58.65 11.38 29.60
CA SER A 278 57.28 10.85 29.66
C SER A 278 56.56 11.38 30.90
N VAL A 279 55.27 11.69 30.77
CA VAL A 279 54.40 12.06 31.91
C VAL A 279 53.71 10.81 32.44
N VAL A 280 53.61 10.72 33.77
CA VAL A 280 52.92 9.66 34.50
C VAL A 280 51.76 10.28 35.28
N TRP A 281 50.54 9.97 34.84
CA TRP A 281 49.30 10.24 35.57
C TRP A 281 48.85 8.95 36.25
N LYS A 282 48.72 8.96 37.57
CA LYS A 282 48.34 7.80 38.36
C LYS A 282 47.08 8.10 39.18
N GLY A 283 46.02 7.36 38.88
CA GLY A 283 44.72 7.47 39.54
C GLY A 283 44.71 7.00 40.99
N ALA A 284 43.60 7.25 41.69
CA ALA A 284 43.45 6.88 43.10
C ALA A 284 43.46 5.36 43.36
N THR A 285 43.03 4.57 42.38
CA THR A 285 43.05 3.10 42.42
C THR A 285 44.08 2.54 41.44
N ALA A 286 44.57 1.32 41.69
CA ALA A 286 45.50 0.63 40.80
C ALA A 286 44.87 0.13 39.48
N ASN A 287 43.70 0.65 39.09
CA ASN A 287 43.04 0.31 37.83
C ASN A 287 43.75 1.02 36.66
N ALA A 288 44.15 0.25 35.64
CA ALA A 288 44.80 0.77 34.44
C ALA A 288 43.96 1.81 33.69
N ALA A 289 42.62 1.75 33.77
CA ALA A 289 41.74 2.75 33.13
C ALA A 289 41.86 4.16 33.74
N GLY A 290 42.25 4.24 35.02
CA GLY A 290 42.45 5.50 35.75
C GLY A 290 43.87 6.06 35.69
N SER A 291 44.79 5.39 34.98
CA SER A 291 46.21 5.79 34.92
C SER A 291 46.69 5.88 33.47
N TYR A 292 47.68 6.74 33.23
CA TYR A 292 48.23 6.98 31.91
C TYR A 292 49.70 7.36 32.00
N THR A 293 50.56 6.59 31.34
CA THR A 293 51.94 6.98 31.05
C THR A 293 52.02 7.37 29.59
N SER A 294 52.50 8.57 29.29
CA SER A 294 52.70 9.00 27.90
C SER A 294 53.84 8.23 27.25
N PRO A 295 53.85 8.11 25.90
CA PRO A 295 55.08 7.80 25.19
C PRO A 295 56.21 8.76 25.59
N GLN A 296 57.45 8.26 25.56
CA GLN A 296 58.64 9.11 25.66
C GLN A 296 58.75 10.00 24.41
N ARG A 297 59.16 11.25 24.60
CA ARG A 297 59.49 12.19 23.51
C ARG A 297 60.67 13.06 23.89
N LEU A 298 61.43 13.57 22.92
CA LEU A 298 62.47 14.55 23.18
C LEU A 298 61.89 15.87 23.71
N VAL A 299 62.62 16.58 24.58
CA VAL A 299 62.24 17.92 25.07
C VAL A 299 62.01 18.91 23.92
N SER A 300 62.76 18.77 22.82
CA SER A 300 62.59 19.55 21.59
C SER A 300 61.23 19.34 20.88
N ALA A 301 60.51 18.26 21.18
CA ALA A 301 59.16 18.00 20.68
C ALA A 301 58.04 18.64 21.54
N GLY A 302 58.39 19.52 22.48
CA GLY A 302 57.46 20.28 23.32
C GLY A 302 57.16 19.62 24.66
N LEU A 303 56.56 20.39 25.58
CA LEU A 303 56.44 20.03 27.00
C LEU A 303 55.01 20.00 27.57
N GLU A 304 53.99 20.33 26.78
CA GLU A 304 52.59 19.99 27.11
C GLU A 304 52.29 18.53 26.73
N VAL A 305 51.89 17.67 27.66
CA VAL A 305 51.36 16.32 27.39
C VAL A 305 49.84 16.33 27.53
N ALA A 306 49.13 15.88 26.49
CA ALA A 306 47.70 15.62 26.57
C ALA A 306 47.42 14.31 27.33
N VAL A 307 46.50 14.34 28.30
CA VAL A 307 46.02 13.13 28.99
C VAL A 307 44.63 12.76 28.45
N PRO A 308 44.35 11.49 28.09
CA PRO A 308 43.10 11.10 27.45
C PRO A 308 41.84 11.40 28.27
N ARG A 309 40.75 11.80 27.60
CA ARG A 309 39.45 12.12 28.24
C ARG A 309 38.92 11.01 29.13
N SER A 310 39.06 9.74 28.72
CA SER A 310 38.65 8.58 29.52
C SER A 310 39.40 8.44 30.84
N VAL A 311 40.67 8.86 30.88
CA VAL A 311 41.52 8.79 32.09
C VAL A 311 41.12 9.88 33.08
N LEU A 312 40.81 11.09 32.60
CA LEU A 312 40.19 12.13 33.44
C LEU A 312 38.82 11.67 33.95
N ALA A 313 37.96 11.16 33.05
CA ALA A 313 36.60 10.73 33.35
C ALA A 313 36.55 9.61 34.42
N PHE A 314 37.50 8.67 34.39
CA PHE A 314 37.60 7.61 35.41
C PHE A 314 37.93 8.17 36.82
N ASN A 315 38.66 9.29 36.89
CA ASN A 315 39.11 9.90 38.14
C ASN A 315 38.17 11.01 38.67
N LEU A 316 36.97 11.20 38.10
CA LEU A 316 36.03 12.25 38.57
C LEU A 316 35.71 12.09 40.06
N GLY A 317 35.90 13.18 40.83
CA GLY A 317 35.73 13.18 42.29
C GLY A 317 36.88 12.52 43.07
N GLN A 318 38.01 12.21 42.44
CA GLN A 318 39.13 11.49 43.05
C GLN A 318 40.42 12.32 43.06
N ALA A 319 41.30 12.04 44.02
CA ALA A 319 42.65 12.58 44.06
C ALA A 319 43.61 11.71 43.23
N VAL A 320 44.35 12.34 42.32
CA VAL A 320 45.36 11.70 41.46
C VAL A 320 46.76 12.22 41.79
N THR A 321 47.77 11.52 41.29
CA THR A 321 49.17 11.96 41.33
C THR A 321 49.72 12.11 39.92
N VAL A 322 50.40 13.23 39.65
CA VAL A 322 51.00 13.54 38.36
C VAL A 322 52.48 13.82 38.54
N SER A 323 53.32 13.13 37.79
CA SER A 323 54.76 13.37 37.72
C SER A 323 55.23 13.23 36.27
N TYR A 324 56.51 13.45 36.02
CA TYR A 324 57.17 13.04 34.80
C TYR A 324 58.46 12.28 35.12
N VAL A 325 58.96 11.55 34.14
CA VAL A 325 60.26 10.88 34.19
C VAL A 325 61.07 11.37 33.01
N ILE A 326 62.32 11.77 33.27
CA ILE A 326 63.31 11.99 32.20
C ILE A 326 64.19 10.76 32.08
N GLU A 327 64.59 10.42 30.87
CA GLU A 327 65.71 9.54 30.57
C GLU A 327 66.82 10.37 29.94
N ARG A 328 67.97 10.44 30.63
CA ARG A 328 69.22 11.04 30.14
C ARG A 328 70.31 9.98 30.21
N ASP A 329 71.03 9.76 29.12
CA ASP A 329 72.13 8.78 29.01
C ASP A 329 71.76 7.36 29.51
N GLY A 330 70.50 6.95 29.28
CA GLY A 330 69.95 5.67 29.72
C GLY A 330 69.55 5.59 31.21
N LYS A 331 69.73 6.67 31.99
CA LYS A 331 69.33 6.75 33.39
C LYS A 331 68.00 7.49 33.55
N SER A 332 67.02 6.82 34.14
CA SER A 332 65.71 7.39 34.47
C SER A 332 65.74 8.20 35.78
N SER A 333 65.23 9.43 35.76
CA SER A 333 65.05 10.27 36.95
C SER A 333 63.61 10.82 37.01
N PRO A 334 62.85 10.57 38.09
CA PRO A 334 61.48 11.07 38.25
C PRO A 334 61.45 12.51 38.78
N SER A 335 60.35 13.22 38.50
CA SER A 335 60.03 14.51 39.13
C SER A 335 59.44 14.35 40.52
N GLN A 336 59.41 15.46 41.26
CA GLN A 336 58.48 15.66 42.37
C GLN A 336 57.03 15.42 41.88
N ILE A 337 56.16 15.04 42.82
CA ILE A 337 54.77 14.65 42.53
C ILE A 337 53.83 15.85 42.76
N LEU A 338 53.09 16.24 41.72
CA LEU A 338 51.87 17.03 41.88
C LEU A 338 50.75 16.13 42.42
N LYS A 339 50.11 16.53 43.52
CA LYS A 339 48.81 15.98 43.93
C LYS A 339 47.72 16.83 43.28
N LEU A 340 46.69 16.21 42.74
CA LEU A 340 45.62 16.93 42.04
C LEU A 340 44.26 16.31 42.32
N ASN A 341 43.32 17.09 42.82
CA ASN A 341 41.95 16.69 43.06
C ASN A 341 41.14 16.96 41.78
N ILE A 342 40.63 15.90 41.16
CA ILE A 342 39.74 16.01 40.02
C ILE A 342 38.32 16.23 40.56
N LEU A 343 37.74 17.38 40.27
CA LEU A 343 36.37 17.69 40.72
C LEU A 343 35.35 16.79 40.02
N THR A 344 34.14 16.71 40.56
CA THR A 344 32.99 16.10 39.86
C THR A 344 32.50 17.02 38.73
N LEU A 345 31.77 16.47 37.75
CA LEU A 345 31.02 17.29 36.81
C LEU A 345 29.77 17.85 37.52
N PRO A 346 29.53 19.18 37.52
CA PRO A 346 28.33 19.75 38.12
C PRO A 346 27.10 19.53 37.23
N ASP A 347 25.95 19.25 37.83
CA ASP A 347 24.68 18.95 37.12
C ASP A 347 24.34 19.97 36.01
N ALA A 348 24.69 21.25 36.22
CA ALA A 348 24.45 22.33 35.27
C ALA A 348 25.16 22.18 33.90
N VAL A 349 26.20 21.34 33.79
CA VAL A 349 26.87 21.03 32.49
C VAL A 349 26.45 19.67 31.92
N LEU A 350 25.64 18.89 32.64
CA LEU A 350 25.12 17.60 32.19
C LEU A 350 23.84 17.83 31.37
N ILE A 351 24.00 18.20 30.10
CA ILE A 351 22.87 18.50 29.21
C ILE A 351 22.17 17.20 28.80
N ALA A 352 20.97 16.98 29.35
CA ALA A 352 20.13 15.83 28.99
C ALA A 352 19.64 15.88 27.53
N PRO A 353 19.33 14.72 26.92
CA PRO A 353 18.67 14.64 25.63
C PRO A 353 17.35 15.41 25.58
N ILE A 354 16.99 15.91 24.41
CA ILE A 354 15.74 16.66 24.16
C ILE A 354 14.92 16.00 23.05
N VAL A 355 13.60 16.14 23.11
CA VAL A 355 12.71 15.97 21.96
C VAL A 355 12.63 17.31 21.22
N VAL A 356 12.85 17.31 19.91
CA VAL A 356 12.98 18.54 19.09
C VAL A 356 11.64 19.22 18.83
N GLU A 357 10.57 18.43 18.69
CA GLU A 357 9.22 18.89 18.38
C GLU A 357 8.42 19.29 19.65
N ALA A 358 9.08 19.31 20.81
CA ALA A 358 8.51 19.89 22.02
C ALA A 358 8.61 21.43 21.99
N ASN A 359 7.55 22.11 22.42
CA ASN A 359 7.57 23.58 22.55
C ASN A 359 8.37 24.06 23.78
N ASP A 360 8.55 25.38 23.91
CA ASP A 360 9.33 26.00 24.99
C ASP A 360 8.84 25.64 26.41
N ASN A 361 7.54 25.34 26.55
CA ASN A 361 6.92 24.90 27.80
C ASN A 361 7.13 23.40 28.08
N ASN A 362 7.90 22.69 27.25
CA ASN A 362 8.08 21.24 27.26
C ASN A 362 6.77 20.46 27.04
N VAL A 363 5.87 20.96 26.19
CA VAL A 363 4.73 20.16 25.71
C VAL A 363 5.10 19.51 24.38
N ILE A 364 4.94 18.19 24.27
CA ILE A 364 5.00 17.47 22.98
C ILE A 364 3.56 17.32 22.49
N ASP A 365 3.25 17.90 21.34
CA ASP A 365 1.92 17.81 20.73
C ASP A 365 1.85 16.68 19.70
N ILE A 366 1.15 15.61 20.04
CA ILE A 366 1.01 14.39 19.23
C ILE A 366 0.13 14.64 17.99
N THR A 367 -0.73 15.67 18.02
CA THR A 367 -1.54 16.06 16.85
C THR A 367 -0.70 16.82 15.84
N ALA A 368 0.20 17.70 16.29
CA ALA A 368 1.11 18.47 15.46
C ALA A 368 2.17 17.60 14.74
N LEU A 369 2.53 16.44 15.30
CA LEU A 369 3.40 15.45 14.63
C LEU A 369 2.76 14.83 13.38
N GLY A 370 1.42 14.75 13.33
CA GLY A 370 0.64 14.17 12.22
C GLY A 370 0.95 12.69 11.97
N SER A 371 1.84 12.43 11.00
CA SER A 371 2.29 11.10 10.59
C SER A 371 3.79 10.84 10.83
N LYS A 372 4.51 11.77 11.48
CA LYS A 372 5.95 11.68 11.74
C LYS A 372 6.24 11.15 13.14
N ASP A 373 7.34 10.43 13.26
CA ASP A 373 8.00 10.18 14.56
C ASP A 373 8.57 11.48 15.13
N ALA A 374 8.71 11.57 16.45
CA ALA A 374 9.40 12.69 17.10
C ALA A 374 10.91 12.44 17.15
N THR A 375 11.72 13.48 17.08
CA THR A 375 13.18 13.39 17.03
C THR A 375 13.78 13.62 18.42
N LEU A 376 14.35 12.58 19.01
CA LEU A 376 15.26 12.68 20.14
C LEU A 376 16.63 13.15 19.66
N HIS A 377 17.11 14.29 20.17
CA HIS A 377 18.52 14.69 20.09
C HIS A 377 19.21 14.38 21.41
N GLY A 378 20.04 13.32 21.42
CA GLY A 378 21.08 13.18 22.45
C GLY A 378 22.07 14.32 22.30
N ARG A 379 22.24 15.19 23.32
CA ARG A 379 23.10 16.38 23.27
C ARG A 379 24.53 16.03 23.72
N SER A 380 25.51 16.87 23.39
CA SER A 380 26.88 16.76 23.94
C SER A 380 27.01 17.30 25.36
N TRP A 381 27.97 16.75 26.10
CA TRP A 381 28.36 17.12 27.47
C TRP A 381 29.90 17.19 27.60
N PRO A 382 30.47 17.83 28.65
CA PRO A 382 31.92 17.84 28.83
C PRO A 382 32.49 16.44 29.02
N LEU A 383 33.65 16.16 28.41
CA LEU A 383 34.27 14.83 28.33
C LEU A 383 33.48 13.78 27.50
N ILE A 384 32.53 14.20 26.64
CA ILE A 384 31.97 13.30 25.63
C ILE A 384 33.08 12.74 24.72
N ASP A 385 33.08 11.42 24.52
CA ASP A 385 34.10 10.73 23.72
C ASP A 385 33.55 9.43 23.09
N ALA A 386 34.04 9.10 21.89
CA ALA A 386 33.57 7.97 21.12
C ALA A 386 33.78 6.63 21.85
N GLY A 387 32.74 5.81 21.90
CA GLY A 387 32.72 4.53 22.63
C GLY A 387 32.17 4.59 24.06
N GLN A 388 31.87 5.78 24.62
CA GLN A 388 31.13 5.90 25.88
C GLN A 388 29.74 5.28 25.74
N GLN A 389 29.36 4.39 26.67
CA GLN A 389 28.08 3.66 26.61
C GLN A 389 26.96 4.56 27.13
N VAL A 390 25.79 4.53 26.49
CA VAL A 390 24.66 5.38 26.87
C VAL A 390 23.40 4.57 27.17
N PHE A 391 22.67 5.05 28.18
CA PHE A 391 21.45 4.44 28.68
C PHE A 391 20.35 5.51 28.72
N LEU A 392 19.14 5.15 28.30
CA LEU A 392 18.00 6.04 28.30
C LEU A 392 16.71 5.25 28.52
N ASP A 393 16.03 5.56 29.62
CA ASP A 393 14.65 5.15 29.84
C ASP A 393 13.70 6.30 29.52
N LEU A 394 12.63 5.98 28.79
CA LEU A 394 11.47 6.83 28.58
C LEU A 394 10.37 6.34 29.52
N GLU A 395 10.09 7.07 30.58
CA GLU A 395 9.01 6.75 31.53
C GLU A 395 7.80 7.61 31.25
N GLY A 396 6.75 7.02 30.68
CA GLY A 396 5.49 7.69 30.36
C GLY A 396 4.30 7.08 31.10
N THR A 397 3.15 7.74 31.04
CA THR A 397 1.90 7.25 31.66
C THR A 397 0.77 7.28 30.65
N LYS A 398 -0.02 6.20 30.59
CA LYS A 398 -1.22 6.07 29.76
C LYS A 398 -2.39 6.89 30.31
N ALA A 399 -3.46 7.01 29.53
CA ALA A 399 -4.67 7.73 29.94
C ALA A 399 -5.40 7.10 31.15
N ASP A 400 -5.21 5.80 31.40
CA ASP A 400 -5.74 5.07 32.57
C ASP A 400 -4.85 5.17 33.83
N GLY A 401 -3.73 5.91 33.76
CA GLY A 401 -2.75 6.01 34.84
C GLY A 401 -1.71 4.88 34.89
N SER A 402 -1.78 3.89 34.00
CA SER A 402 -0.78 2.81 33.93
C SER A 402 0.56 3.28 33.34
N ALA A 403 1.66 2.65 33.74
CA ALA A 403 3.00 2.99 33.26
C ALA A 403 3.24 2.48 31.84
N HIS A 404 3.79 3.33 30.97
CA HIS A 404 4.20 3.00 29.61
C HIS A 404 5.69 3.31 29.42
N ASN A 405 6.52 2.50 30.07
CA ASN A 405 7.97 2.69 30.09
C ASN A 405 8.64 1.97 28.91
N LEU A 406 9.54 2.66 28.22
CA LEU A 406 10.34 2.14 27.11
C LEU A 406 11.83 2.30 27.38
N ARG A 407 12.56 1.18 27.40
CA ARG A 407 14.03 1.16 27.40
C ARG A 407 14.53 1.55 26.01
N PHE A 408 14.90 2.82 25.83
CA PHE A 408 15.26 3.38 24.52
C PHE A 408 16.74 3.11 24.18
N TRP A 409 17.65 3.30 25.14
CA TRP A 409 19.06 2.93 25.00
C TRP A 409 19.52 2.06 26.17
N SER A 410 20.32 1.04 25.87
CA SER A 410 20.70 -0.04 26.78
C SER A 410 22.20 -0.36 26.83
N GLY A 411 23.05 0.55 26.35
CA GLY A 411 24.48 0.30 26.12
C GLY A 411 24.76 -0.63 24.93
N GLY A 412 25.99 -1.16 24.87
CA GLY A 412 26.52 -2.13 23.90
C GLY A 412 26.66 -1.58 22.48
N THR A 413 25.55 -1.57 21.74
CA THR A 413 25.40 -0.88 20.46
C THR A 413 25.06 0.58 20.66
N HIS A 414 24.40 0.93 21.77
CA HIS A 414 24.07 2.30 22.17
C HIS A 414 25.28 2.96 22.84
N LYS A 415 26.12 3.58 22.01
CA LYS A 415 27.32 4.29 22.43
C LYS A 415 27.57 5.53 21.59
N VAL A 416 28.27 6.49 22.18
CA VAL A 416 28.74 7.70 21.51
C VAL A 416 29.58 7.30 20.29
N ASN A 417 29.30 7.92 19.15
CA ASN A 417 29.97 7.68 17.87
C ASN A 417 30.65 8.97 17.39
N ALA A 418 31.57 8.85 16.41
CA ALA A 418 32.36 9.99 15.93
C ALA A 418 31.48 11.14 15.40
N THR A 419 30.38 10.84 14.71
CA THR A 419 29.44 11.84 14.20
C THR A 419 28.75 12.61 15.32
N TRP A 420 28.32 11.96 16.41
CA TRP A 420 27.77 12.65 17.59
C TRP A 420 28.80 13.64 18.19
N VAL A 421 30.06 13.21 18.33
CA VAL A 421 31.13 14.08 18.85
C VAL A 421 31.39 15.29 17.94
N ALA A 422 31.26 15.12 16.62
CA ALA A 422 31.46 16.20 15.64
C ALA A 422 30.27 17.17 15.52
N GLU A 423 29.05 16.66 15.36
CA GLU A 423 27.83 17.45 15.14
C GLU A 423 27.26 18.05 16.44
N GLY A 424 27.69 17.56 17.60
CA GLY A 424 27.18 17.99 18.92
C GLY A 424 25.83 17.37 19.33
N PHE A 425 25.26 16.51 18.48
CA PHE A 425 24.05 15.76 18.79
C PHE A 425 23.96 14.41 18.04
N TRP A 426 23.10 13.50 18.52
CA TRP A 426 22.72 12.26 17.82
C TRP A 426 21.20 12.18 17.66
N PRO A 427 20.66 12.25 16.43
CA PRO A 427 19.22 12.14 16.19
C PRO A 427 18.75 10.68 16.21
N LYS A 428 17.64 10.42 16.90
CA LYS A 428 16.91 9.13 16.89
C LYS A 428 15.40 9.34 16.92
N PRO A 429 14.61 8.57 16.15
CA PRO A 429 13.16 8.64 16.21
C PRO A 429 12.63 8.01 17.51
N ILE A 430 11.77 8.73 18.22
CA ILE A 430 10.81 8.16 19.16
C ILE A 430 9.54 7.89 18.36
N LEU A 431 9.22 6.60 18.20
CA LEU A 431 8.15 6.16 17.31
C LEU A 431 6.80 6.79 17.71
N LEU A 432 6.08 7.34 16.75
CA LEU A 432 4.76 7.95 16.94
C LEU A 432 3.77 6.95 17.58
N LYS A 433 3.94 5.65 17.31
CA LYS A 433 3.16 4.59 17.97
C LYS A 433 3.30 4.61 19.50
N TYR A 434 4.54 4.71 20.02
CA TYR A 434 4.79 4.76 21.46
C TYR A 434 4.15 6.03 22.08
N LEU A 435 4.31 7.17 21.41
CA LEU A 435 3.75 8.44 21.90
C LEU A 435 2.21 8.46 21.89
N LYS A 436 1.57 7.76 20.94
CA LYS A 436 0.10 7.61 20.89
C LYS A 436 -0.50 6.70 21.96
N GLU A 437 0.32 5.91 22.67
CA GLU A 437 -0.13 5.14 23.84
C GLU A 437 -0.05 5.94 25.16
N LEU A 438 0.48 7.16 25.14
CA LEU A 438 0.56 8.06 26.30
C LEU A 438 -0.71 8.90 26.48
N GLY A 439 -1.10 9.13 27.73
CA GLY A 439 -2.29 9.92 28.06
C GLY A 439 -2.12 11.42 27.84
N THR A 440 -3.19 12.10 27.45
CA THR A 440 -3.22 13.57 27.39
C THR A 440 -3.06 14.16 28.80
N GLY A 441 -2.17 15.15 28.95
CA GLY A 441 -1.83 15.77 30.22
C GLY A 441 -0.85 14.97 31.09
N THR A 442 -0.44 13.75 30.69
CA THR A 442 0.53 12.97 31.48
C THR A 442 1.97 13.42 31.21
N THR A 443 2.91 12.96 32.05
CA THR A 443 4.33 13.29 31.94
C THR A 443 5.12 12.16 31.29
N LEU A 444 5.94 12.50 30.30
CA LEU A 444 7.02 11.69 29.77
C LEU A 444 8.35 12.16 30.39
N THR A 445 9.04 11.30 31.13
CA THR A 445 10.34 11.58 31.76
C THR A 445 11.47 10.84 31.04
N LEU A 446 12.50 11.55 30.64
CA LEU A 446 13.74 11.00 30.07
C LEU A 446 14.76 10.81 31.20
N LYS A 447 15.15 9.57 31.47
CA LYS A 447 16.23 9.21 32.39
C LYS A 447 17.49 8.83 31.61
N PHE A 448 18.33 9.83 31.32
CA PHE A 448 19.58 9.62 30.59
C PHE A 448 20.77 9.35 31.52
N LYS A 449 21.67 8.46 31.11
CA LYS A 449 22.95 8.19 31.79
C LYS A 449 24.05 7.93 30.75
N ALA A 450 25.28 8.35 31.05
CA ALA A 450 26.45 8.06 30.22
C ALA A 450 27.59 7.43 31.03
N SER A 451 28.12 6.31 30.56
CA SER A 451 29.27 5.63 31.12
C SER A 451 30.56 6.23 30.57
N LEU A 452 31.15 7.16 31.33
CA LEU A 452 32.25 8.01 30.86
C LEU A 452 33.59 7.27 30.77
N ASP A 453 33.76 6.19 31.53
CA ASP A 453 34.90 5.24 31.45
C ASP A 453 34.80 4.26 30.27
N LYS A 454 33.71 4.33 29.49
CA LYS A 454 33.36 3.45 28.36
C LYS A 454 33.00 2.01 28.75
N SER A 455 32.87 1.69 30.04
CA SER A 455 32.38 0.39 30.50
C SER A 455 30.91 0.20 30.14
N ASN A 456 30.50 -1.04 29.85
CA ASN A 456 29.09 -1.37 29.62
C ASN A 456 28.34 -1.69 30.93
N SER A 457 28.56 -0.85 31.95
CA SER A 457 27.90 -0.92 33.26
C SER A 457 27.04 0.32 33.46
N GLU A 458 25.72 0.15 33.54
CA GLU A 458 24.81 1.25 33.87
C GLU A 458 24.95 1.70 35.33
N ALA A 459 25.37 0.79 36.23
CA ALA A 459 25.63 1.12 37.63
C ALA A 459 26.82 2.09 37.80
N ASN A 460 27.71 2.16 36.81
CA ASN A 460 28.86 3.07 36.78
C ASN A 460 28.56 4.36 35.98
N ALA A 461 27.39 4.46 35.35
CA ALA A 461 27.07 5.56 34.44
C ALA A 461 26.64 6.82 35.21
N VAL A 462 27.22 7.97 34.82
CA VAL A 462 26.84 9.27 35.37
C VAL A 462 25.39 9.58 34.97
N VAL A 463 24.55 9.87 35.96
CA VAL A 463 23.13 10.22 35.79
C VAL A 463 23.02 11.69 35.40
N PHE A 464 22.18 11.98 34.41
CA PHE A 464 21.92 13.35 33.96
C PHE A 464 20.62 13.89 34.57
N PRO A 465 20.48 15.23 34.70
CA PRO A 465 19.23 15.89 35.08
C PRO A 465 18.02 15.37 34.28
N LEU A 466 16.90 15.15 34.98
CA LEU A 466 15.68 14.60 34.37
C LEU A 466 15.02 15.62 33.45
N ARG A 467 14.95 15.34 32.14
CA ARG A 467 14.07 16.09 31.24
C ARG A 467 12.66 15.53 31.32
N ARG A 468 11.67 16.40 31.45
CA ARG A 468 10.24 16.05 31.51
C ARG A 468 9.49 16.80 30.42
N TYR A 469 8.50 16.13 29.85
CA TYR A 469 7.58 16.66 28.86
C TYR A 469 6.14 16.36 29.27
N THR A 470 5.22 17.30 29.05
CA THR A 470 3.78 17.04 29.11
C THR A 470 3.31 16.59 27.74
N ILE A 471 2.50 15.54 27.67
CA ILE A 471 1.92 15.05 26.42
C ILE A 471 0.61 15.79 26.14
N ASN A 472 0.53 16.51 25.01
CA ASN A 472 -0.74 16.95 24.46
C ASN A 472 -1.16 16.00 23.33
N ALA A 473 -2.24 15.27 23.51
CA ALA A 473 -2.78 14.34 22.52
C ALA A 473 -4.30 14.53 22.45
N VAL A 474 -4.97 13.67 21.69
CA VAL A 474 -6.42 13.53 21.83
C VAL A 474 -6.69 12.60 23.00
N ALA A 475 -7.69 12.92 23.83
CA ALA A 475 -8.12 12.03 24.91
C ALA A 475 -8.69 10.72 24.35
N ASP A 476 -8.17 9.57 24.79
CA ASP A 476 -8.67 8.27 24.31
C ASP A 476 -9.97 7.88 25.01
N VAL A 477 -11.09 8.39 24.51
CA VAL A 477 -12.44 8.03 24.96
C VAL A 477 -12.92 6.81 24.20
N ALA A 478 -13.57 5.86 24.87
CA ALA A 478 -14.17 4.70 24.21
C ALA A 478 -15.29 5.16 23.25
N PRO A 479 -15.21 4.84 21.94
CA PRO A 479 -16.20 5.28 20.97
C PRO A 479 -17.52 4.55 21.18
N VAL A 480 -18.62 5.25 20.94
CA VAL A 480 -19.97 4.68 21.05
C VAL A 480 -20.63 4.71 19.68
N ILE A 481 -21.21 3.58 19.24
CA ILE A 481 -22.18 3.57 18.13
C ILE A 481 -23.53 3.95 18.76
N SER A 482 -24.13 5.04 18.29
CA SER A 482 -25.30 5.68 18.92
C SER A 482 -26.59 5.55 18.10
N SER A 483 -26.49 5.47 16.79
CA SER A 483 -27.55 5.16 15.84
C SER A 483 -26.94 4.46 14.63
N VAL A 484 -27.71 3.57 14.00
CA VAL A 484 -27.41 3.01 12.69
C VAL A 484 -28.64 3.21 11.82
N LYS A 485 -28.45 3.67 10.58
CA LYS A 485 -29.56 3.99 9.66
C LYS A 485 -29.38 3.29 8.32
N GLY A 486 -30.45 2.73 7.79
CA GLY A 486 -30.47 2.24 6.41
C GLY A 486 -30.44 3.40 5.40
N LEU A 487 -29.82 3.19 4.23
CA LEU A 487 -29.80 4.16 3.14
C LEU A 487 -30.23 3.50 1.82
N PRO A 488 -31.03 4.19 0.98
CA PRO A 488 -31.36 5.62 1.05
C PRO A 488 -32.52 6.02 1.99
N SER A 489 -33.19 5.09 2.67
CA SER A 489 -34.41 5.39 3.46
C SER A 489 -34.21 6.38 4.62
N GLY A 490 -33.03 6.38 5.25
CA GLY A 490 -32.74 7.11 6.49
C GLY A 490 -33.37 6.50 7.75
N ALA A 491 -34.01 5.33 7.65
CA ALA A 491 -34.71 4.66 8.74
C ALA A 491 -33.73 4.12 9.79
N ASP A 492 -34.01 4.37 11.08
CA ASP A 492 -33.20 3.86 12.19
C ASP A 492 -33.33 2.33 12.35
N ILE A 493 -32.19 1.65 12.41
CA ILE A 493 -32.04 0.21 12.61
C ILE A 493 -31.59 -0.01 14.06
N SER A 494 -32.48 -0.55 14.89
CA SER A 494 -32.16 -0.93 16.27
C SER A 494 -31.04 -1.96 16.34
N ASN A 495 -30.34 -2.05 17.49
CA ASN A 495 -29.32 -3.08 17.70
C ASN A 495 -29.98 -4.47 17.72
N GLY A 496 -29.61 -5.34 16.77
CA GLY A 496 -30.28 -6.61 16.49
C GLY A 496 -31.48 -6.50 15.54
N GLY A 497 -31.73 -5.32 14.97
CA GLY A 497 -32.76 -5.09 13.96
C GLY A 497 -32.39 -5.66 12.59
N SER A 498 -33.38 -5.75 11.70
CA SER A 498 -33.17 -6.14 10.30
C SER A 498 -33.43 -4.97 9.34
N THR A 499 -32.75 -4.98 8.20
CA THR A 499 -33.00 -4.06 7.07
C THR A 499 -32.94 -4.82 5.74
N SER A 500 -33.52 -4.26 4.69
CA SER A 500 -33.32 -4.71 3.30
C SER A 500 -32.28 -3.86 2.54
N GLU A 501 -31.72 -2.84 3.19
CA GLU A 501 -30.76 -1.91 2.59
C GLU A 501 -29.33 -2.39 2.84
N THR A 502 -28.60 -2.67 1.76
CA THR A 502 -27.19 -3.11 1.78
C THR A 502 -26.20 -1.98 2.08
N THR A 503 -26.69 -0.77 2.36
CA THR A 503 -25.90 0.38 2.79
C THR A 503 -26.47 0.93 4.09
N VAL A 504 -25.59 1.17 5.07
CA VAL A 504 -25.99 1.80 6.35
C VAL A 504 -25.05 2.93 6.77
N GLU A 505 -25.61 4.00 7.34
CA GLU A 505 -24.85 5.02 8.07
C GLU A 505 -24.73 4.61 9.55
N LEU A 506 -23.49 4.47 10.02
CA LEU A 506 -23.15 4.41 11.44
C LEU A 506 -22.95 5.84 11.97
N VAL A 507 -23.66 6.21 13.04
CA VAL A 507 -23.49 7.50 13.73
C VAL A 507 -23.09 7.24 15.18
N GLY A 508 -22.04 7.90 15.65
CA GLY A 508 -21.49 7.65 16.98
C GLY A 508 -20.85 8.86 17.64
N SER A 509 -20.26 8.63 18.81
CA SER A 509 -19.50 9.64 19.56
C SER A 509 -18.12 9.14 20.01
N GLY A 510 -17.27 10.09 20.40
CA GLY A 510 -15.91 9.89 20.92
C GLY A 510 -15.33 11.24 21.39
N ALA A 511 -14.02 11.31 21.62
CA ALA A 511 -13.34 12.58 21.88
C ALA A 511 -13.13 13.38 20.59
N ALA A 512 -13.28 14.72 20.63
CA ALA A 512 -13.09 15.56 19.46
C ALA A 512 -11.68 15.40 18.85
N GLY A 513 -11.61 15.20 17.53
CA GLY A 513 -10.37 14.94 16.79
C GLY A 513 -9.85 13.49 16.86
N GLN A 514 -10.51 12.59 17.58
CA GLN A 514 -10.10 11.19 17.68
C GLN A 514 -10.35 10.45 16.35
N ILE A 515 -9.49 9.49 16.00
CA ILE A 515 -9.72 8.60 14.86
C ILE A 515 -10.35 7.31 15.38
N VAL A 516 -11.47 6.94 14.77
CA VAL A 516 -12.25 5.74 15.06
C VAL A 516 -12.15 4.82 13.85
N GLU A 517 -11.69 3.59 14.05
CA GLU A 517 -11.65 2.51 13.07
C GLU A 517 -12.95 1.70 13.14
N ILE A 518 -13.60 1.48 12.00
CA ILE A 518 -14.85 0.72 11.90
C ILE A 518 -14.51 -0.70 11.49
N TYR A 519 -15.06 -1.66 12.23
CA TYR A 519 -14.96 -3.09 11.98
C TYR A 519 -16.34 -3.73 11.81
N ASP A 520 -16.42 -4.74 10.96
CA ASP A 520 -17.50 -5.73 10.97
C ASP A 520 -16.93 -7.10 11.36
N GLY A 521 -17.37 -7.63 12.50
CA GLY A 521 -16.77 -8.80 13.13
C GLY A 521 -15.28 -8.60 13.42
N THR A 522 -14.42 -9.21 12.60
CA THR A 522 -12.96 -9.07 12.64
C THR A 522 -12.38 -8.26 11.47
N ALA A 523 -13.15 -7.97 10.42
CA ALA A 523 -12.70 -7.23 9.25
C ALA A 523 -12.72 -5.71 9.51
N ARG A 524 -11.62 -5.02 9.22
CA ARG A 524 -11.55 -3.54 9.28
C ARG A 524 -12.14 -2.97 7.99
N LEU A 525 -13.28 -2.29 8.09
CA LEU A 525 -13.97 -1.70 6.94
C LEU A 525 -13.41 -0.33 6.57
N GLY A 526 -13.04 0.48 7.56
CA GLY A 526 -12.62 1.86 7.33
C GLY A 526 -12.30 2.63 8.60
N GLN A 527 -12.33 3.95 8.50
CA GLN A 527 -12.14 4.85 9.64
C GLN A 527 -12.94 6.15 9.46
N ALA A 528 -13.33 6.76 10.56
CA ALA A 528 -13.91 8.09 10.66
C ALA A 528 -13.09 8.95 11.63
N THR A 529 -13.21 10.27 11.51
CA THR A 529 -12.67 11.21 12.52
C THR A 529 -13.83 11.81 13.29
N VAL A 530 -13.69 11.92 14.60
CA VAL A 530 -14.66 12.60 15.47
C VAL A 530 -14.53 14.11 15.29
N ASP A 531 -15.64 14.78 15.07
CA ASP A 531 -15.72 16.22 14.85
C ASP A 531 -15.50 17.04 16.14
N ALA A 532 -15.54 18.37 16.02
CA ALA A 532 -15.39 19.28 17.14
C ALA A 532 -16.51 19.18 18.21
N ASN A 533 -17.63 18.52 17.88
CA ASN A 533 -18.77 18.30 18.77
C ASN A 533 -18.73 16.93 19.48
N GLY A 534 -17.71 16.11 19.21
CA GLY A 534 -17.63 14.75 19.75
C GLY A 534 -18.47 13.72 18.98
N GLN A 535 -18.90 14.02 17.75
CA GLN A 535 -19.70 13.14 16.87
C GLN A 535 -18.85 12.56 15.73
N TRP A 536 -19.14 11.33 15.29
CA TRP A 536 -18.57 10.75 14.06
C TRP A 536 -19.65 10.06 13.21
N ARG A 537 -19.40 9.98 11.91
CA ARG A 537 -20.27 9.35 10.91
C ARG A 537 -19.44 8.49 9.96
N TRP A 538 -19.95 7.33 9.57
CA TRP A 538 -19.32 6.45 8.59
C TRP A 538 -20.37 5.64 7.83
N GLN A 539 -20.16 5.37 6.55
CA GLN A 539 -21.10 4.58 5.72
C GLN A 539 -20.50 3.22 5.37
N ALA A 540 -21.18 2.14 5.76
CA ALA A 540 -20.90 0.80 5.27
C ALA A 540 -21.64 0.61 3.95
N LEU A 541 -20.91 0.22 2.90
CA LEU A 541 -21.42 -0.01 1.55
C LEU A 541 -21.42 -1.51 1.24
N ASP A 542 -22.27 -1.92 0.29
CA ASP A 542 -22.28 -3.26 -0.32
C ASP A 542 -22.29 -4.43 0.68
N LEU A 543 -23.03 -4.28 1.77
CA LEU A 543 -23.26 -5.34 2.75
C LEU A 543 -23.95 -6.55 2.10
N ALA A 544 -23.52 -7.74 2.48
CA ALA A 544 -24.11 -9.00 2.03
C ALA A 544 -25.42 -9.29 2.78
N GLU A 545 -26.16 -10.32 2.36
CA GLU A 545 -27.28 -10.84 3.17
C GLU A 545 -26.72 -11.64 4.37
N GLY A 546 -27.14 -11.30 5.59
CA GLY A 546 -26.71 -11.93 6.84
C GLY A 546 -26.59 -10.98 8.04
N GLU A 547 -26.11 -11.50 9.17
CA GLU A 547 -25.79 -10.72 10.36
C GLU A 547 -24.43 -10.02 10.22
N HIS A 548 -24.45 -8.69 10.28
CA HIS A 548 -23.28 -7.82 10.41
C HIS A 548 -23.14 -7.34 11.86
N ARG A 549 -21.91 -7.26 12.35
CA ARG A 549 -21.55 -6.95 13.75
C ARG A 549 -20.56 -5.79 13.79
N PHE A 550 -21.11 -4.58 13.71
CA PHE A 550 -20.31 -3.36 13.71
C PHE A 550 -19.69 -3.09 15.08
N THR A 551 -18.38 -2.80 15.10
CA THR A 551 -17.68 -2.26 16.27
C THR A 551 -16.80 -1.08 15.85
N ALA A 552 -16.82 -0.03 16.66
CA ALA A 552 -15.93 1.12 16.54
C ALA A 552 -14.75 0.93 17.50
N LYS A 553 -13.52 1.23 17.07
CA LYS A 553 -12.30 1.09 17.88
C LYS A 553 -11.40 2.30 17.74
N THR A 554 -10.66 2.66 18.78
CA THR A 554 -9.64 3.70 18.71
C THR A 554 -8.30 3.10 18.28
N SER A 555 -7.34 3.93 17.88
CA SER A 555 -5.99 3.46 17.50
C SER A 555 -5.17 2.86 18.66
N SER A 556 -5.64 2.96 19.91
CA SER A 556 -5.05 2.28 21.07
C SER A 556 -5.63 0.86 21.29
N GLY A 557 -6.76 0.55 20.64
CA GLY A 557 -7.51 -0.71 20.80
C GLY A 557 -8.78 -0.60 21.66
N THR A 558 -9.06 0.55 22.28
CA THR A 558 -10.29 0.79 23.06
C THR A 558 -11.52 0.66 22.15
N ALA A 559 -12.50 -0.18 22.52
CA ALA A 559 -13.59 -0.60 21.61
C ALA A 559 -15.00 -0.27 22.13
N SER A 560 -15.93 -0.03 21.20
CA SER A 560 -17.35 0.11 21.47
C SER A 560 -18.00 -1.22 21.83
N THR A 561 -19.19 -1.16 22.45
CA THR A 561 -20.14 -2.27 22.37
C THR A 561 -20.52 -2.53 20.91
N PRO A 562 -20.78 -3.80 20.51
CA PRO A 562 -21.18 -4.12 19.15
C PRO A 562 -22.61 -3.67 18.84
N TRP A 563 -22.84 -3.24 17.60
CA TRP A 563 -24.17 -3.05 17.02
C TRP A 563 -24.42 -4.11 15.95
N LEU A 564 -25.47 -4.91 16.15
CA LEU A 564 -25.89 -5.96 15.22
C LEU A 564 -26.90 -5.40 14.21
N VAL A 565 -26.73 -5.76 12.94
CA VAL A 565 -27.67 -5.46 11.85
C VAL A 565 -27.82 -6.71 11.00
N ASN A 566 -29.04 -7.20 10.82
CA ASN A 566 -29.32 -8.32 9.92
C ASN A 566 -29.82 -7.81 8.57
N VAL A 567 -28.96 -7.88 7.54
CA VAL A 567 -29.33 -7.49 6.17
C VAL A 567 -30.06 -8.65 5.51
N THR A 568 -31.26 -8.37 5.00
CA THR A 568 -32.19 -9.34 4.40
C THR A 568 -32.37 -9.05 2.91
N ALA A 569 -32.70 -10.08 2.12
CA ALA A 569 -33.02 -9.93 0.71
C ALA A 569 -34.08 -8.83 0.47
N ALA A 570 -33.78 -7.87 -0.39
CA ALA A 570 -34.69 -6.77 -0.68
C ALA A 570 -35.95 -7.25 -1.43
N THR A 571 -37.12 -7.07 -0.82
CA THR A 571 -38.42 -7.33 -1.43
C THR A 571 -38.69 -6.32 -2.54
N ILE A 572 -38.40 -6.68 -3.80
CA ILE A 572 -38.63 -5.82 -4.96
C ILE A 572 -40.13 -5.66 -5.20
N GLU A 573 -40.69 -4.53 -4.75
CA GLU A 573 -42.07 -4.15 -5.05
C GLU A 573 -42.22 -3.76 -6.54
N LEU A 574 -43.15 -4.43 -7.23
CA LEU A 574 -43.45 -4.23 -8.65
C LEU A 574 -44.93 -3.90 -8.81
N VAL A 575 -45.25 -2.88 -9.60
CA VAL A 575 -46.65 -2.56 -9.94
C VAL A 575 -47.21 -3.53 -11.00
N PRO A 576 -48.54 -3.75 -11.05
CA PRO A 576 -49.17 -4.52 -12.12
C PRO A 576 -48.84 -3.97 -13.51
N PRO A 577 -48.91 -4.79 -14.58
CA PRO A 577 -48.92 -4.28 -15.94
C PRO A 577 -50.22 -3.48 -16.19
N PHE A 578 -50.23 -2.54 -17.13
CA PHE A 578 -51.41 -1.73 -17.45
C PHE A 578 -51.55 -1.41 -18.93
N PHE A 579 -52.80 -1.23 -19.39
CA PHE A 579 -53.10 -0.84 -20.76
C PHE A 579 -52.67 0.60 -21.06
N VAL A 580 -52.05 0.82 -22.22
CA VAL A 580 -51.87 2.18 -22.74
C VAL A 580 -53.23 2.71 -23.21
N LYS A 581 -53.67 3.85 -22.63
CA LYS A 581 -54.92 4.53 -23.02
C LYS A 581 -54.94 4.80 -24.54
N PRO A 582 -56.10 4.69 -25.21
CA PRO A 582 -57.44 4.61 -24.64
C PRO A 582 -57.96 3.19 -24.31
N VAL A 583 -57.15 2.12 -24.46
CA VAL A 583 -57.66 0.75 -24.30
C VAL A 583 -58.01 0.43 -22.83
N ALA A 584 -59.11 -0.31 -22.66
CA ALA A 584 -59.62 -0.79 -21.37
C ALA A 584 -60.32 -2.16 -21.54
N SER A 585 -60.53 -2.86 -20.43
CA SER A 585 -61.38 -4.06 -20.36
C SER A 585 -62.87 -3.68 -20.40
N PRO A 586 -63.76 -4.42 -21.09
CA PRO A 586 -63.51 -5.61 -21.90
C PRO A 586 -62.97 -5.26 -23.31
N ILE A 587 -61.89 -5.92 -23.72
CA ILE A 587 -61.21 -5.65 -25.01
C ILE A 587 -62.03 -6.22 -26.17
N ASP A 588 -62.27 -5.41 -27.21
CA ASP A 588 -62.74 -5.90 -28.52
C ASP A 588 -61.52 -6.22 -29.41
N SER A 589 -61.31 -7.51 -29.70
CA SER A 589 -60.17 -7.96 -30.51
C SER A 589 -60.22 -7.46 -31.96
N LEU A 590 -61.41 -7.36 -32.55
CA LEU A 590 -61.61 -6.94 -33.94
C LEU A 590 -61.59 -5.41 -34.09
N ALA A 591 -61.77 -4.65 -33.00
CA ALA A 591 -61.52 -3.20 -32.97
C ALA A 591 -60.02 -2.84 -32.90
N HIS A 592 -59.12 -3.82 -32.72
CA HIS A 592 -57.69 -3.60 -32.53
C HIS A 592 -56.84 -4.45 -33.51
N PRO A 593 -56.87 -4.12 -34.83
CA PRO A 593 -56.16 -4.89 -35.87
C PRO A 593 -54.63 -4.97 -35.68
N ASN A 594 -54.04 -4.02 -34.94
CA ASN A 594 -52.60 -4.01 -34.61
C ASN A 594 -52.30 -4.58 -33.20
N GLY A 595 -53.30 -5.15 -32.53
CA GLY A 595 -53.20 -5.60 -31.14
C GLY A 595 -53.31 -4.45 -30.13
N VAL A 596 -53.05 -4.77 -28.86
CA VAL A 596 -53.16 -3.86 -27.72
C VAL A 596 -51.82 -3.72 -27.00
N ILE A 597 -51.38 -2.49 -26.72
CA ILE A 597 -50.14 -2.25 -25.98
C ILE A 597 -50.38 -2.40 -24.47
N MET A 598 -49.81 -3.47 -23.91
CA MET A 598 -49.60 -3.62 -22.48
C MET A 598 -48.27 -2.96 -22.10
N ARG A 599 -48.29 -2.09 -21.08
CA ARG A 599 -47.10 -1.43 -20.53
C ARG A 599 -46.74 -2.02 -19.18
N VAL A 600 -45.45 -2.11 -18.92
CA VAL A 600 -44.88 -2.26 -17.58
C VAL A 600 -44.00 -1.06 -17.27
N GLU A 601 -43.93 -0.70 -15.99
CA GLU A 601 -43.16 0.43 -15.47
C GLU A 601 -42.51 0.00 -14.16
N HIS A 602 -41.23 0.33 -14.00
CA HIS A 602 -40.53 0.13 -12.74
C HIS A 602 -39.44 1.19 -12.64
N LEU A 603 -39.75 2.31 -11.97
CA LEU A 603 -38.88 3.49 -11.93
C LEU A 603 -37.49 3.20 -11.32
N ALA A 604 -37.39 2.16 -10.48
CA ALA A 604 -36.14 1.67 -9.90
C ALA A 604 -35.38 0.64 -10.77
N ALA A 605 -35.80 0.39 -12.01
CA ALA A 605 -35.09 -0.53 -12.91
C ALA A 605 -33.68 -0.02 -13.23
N LEU A 606 -32.68 -0.90 -13.08
CA LEU A 606 -31.27 -0.63 -13.35
C LEU A 606 -30.95 -0.76 -14.85
N ALA A 607 -29.72 -0.39 -15.24
CA ALA A 607 -29.23 -0.70 -16.59
C ALA A 607 -29.11 -2.22 -16.76
N GLY A 608 -29.56 -2.76 -17.90
CA GLY A 608 -29.60 -4.20 -18.15
C GLY A 608 -30.80 -4.95 -17.55
N ASP A 609 -31.64 -4.30 -16.74
CA ASP A 609 -32.89 -4.90 -16.28
C ASP A 609 -33.83 -5.18 -17.47
N ARG A 610 -34.47 -6.35 -17.42
CA ARG A 610 -35.39 -6.82 -18.45
C ARG A 610 -36.72 -7.27 -17.83
N ALA A 611 -37.81 -6.94 -18.50
CA ALA A 611 -39.14 -7.40 -18.13
C ALA A 611 -39.71 -8.39 -19.16
N ARG A 612 -40.36 -9.44 -18.66
CA ARG A 612 -41.16 -10.38 -19.47
C ARG A 612 -42.60 -10.39 -18.95
N LEU A 613 -43.57 -10.15 -19.83
CA LEU A 613 -44.99 -10.35 -19.53
C LEU A 613 -45.27 -11.86 -19.44
N VAL A 614 -46.21 -12.27 -18.58
CA VAL A 614 -46.56 -13.67 -18.32
C VAL A 614 -48.07 -13.76 -18.11
N GLU A 615 -48.75 -14.53 -18.96
CA GLU A 615 -50.13 -14.98 -18.73
C GLU A 615 -50.13 -16.05 -17.63
N VAL A 616 -50.91 -15.84 -16.57
CA VAL A 616 -50.81 -16.60 -15.31
C VAL A 616 -51.27 -18.06 -15.47
N LYS A 617 -52.25 -18.29 -16.35
CA LYS A 617 -52.82 -19.60 -16.70
C LYS A 617 -52.76 -19.82 -18.20
N ALA A 618 -51.60 -19.58 -18.80
CA ALA A 618 -51.38 -19.76 -20.24
C ALA A 618 -51.76 -21.19 -20.69
N PRO A 619 -52.43 -21.37 -21.85
CA PRO A 619 -52.64 -22.68 -22.44
C PRO A 619 -51.33 -23.42 -22.68
N ALA A 620 -51.35 -24.76 -22.58
CA ALA A 620 -50.17 -25.58 -22.86
C ALA A 620 -49.68 -25.34 -24.31
N GLY A 621 -48.38 -25.06 -24.47
CA GLY A 621 -47.77 -24.73 -25.76
C GLY A 621 -47.89 -23.26 -26.19
N ALA A 622 -48.59 -22.40 -25.44
CA ALA A 622 -48.65 -20.97 -25.76
C ALA A 622 -47.24 -20.32 -25.74
N PRO A 623 -46.88 -19.49 -26.73
CA PRO A 623 -45.56 -18.88 -26.81
C PRO A 623 -45.33 -17.90 -25.65
N ALA A 624 -44.16 -17.96 -25.03
CA ALA A 624 -43.77 -17.01 -24.00
C ALA A 624 -43.51 -15.62 -24.60
N PHE A 625 -44.03 -14.57 -23.97
CA PHE A 625 -43.73 -13.20 -24.39
C PHE A 625 -42.22 -12.89 -24.34
N GLU A 626 -41.81 -11.98 -25.21
CA GLU A 626 -40.44 -11.48 -25.32
C GLU A 626 -39.91 -10.94 -23.97
N LEU A 627 -38.61 -11.12 -23.73
CA LEU A 627 -37.90 -10.56 -22.58
C LEU A 627 -37.24 -9.24 -22.99
N LYS A 628 -37.92 -8.12 -22.75
CA LYS A 628 -37.57 -6.80 -23.25
C LYS A 628 -36.81 -5.97 -22.22
N GLU A 629 -35.90 -5.13 -22.67
CA GLU A 629 -35.24 -4.12 -21.82
C GLU A 629 -36.19 -2.96 -21.50
N PHE A 630 -35.93 -2.30 -20.37
CA PHE A 630 -36.55 -1.02 -20.05
C PHE A 630 -35.89 0.11 -20.85
N ASN A 631 -36.70 1.01 -21.41
CA ASN A 631 -36.19 2.22 -22.04
C ASN A 631 -35.77 3.28 -21.00
N GLU A 632 -35.24 4.41 -21.47
CA GLU A 632 -34.82 5.56 -20.64
C GLU A 632 -35.91 6.02 -19.66
N ASN A 633 -37.19 5.93 -20.08
CA ASN A 633 -38.36 6.27 -19.28
C ASN A 633 -38.79 5.15 -18.32
N LYS A 634 -37.92 4.18 -18.04
CA LYS A 634 -38.13 3.04 -17.12
C LYS A 634 -39.41 2.24 -17.40
N ARG A 635 -39.73 2.13 -18.69
CA ARG A 635 -40.92 1.44 -19.22
C ARG A 635 -40.53 0.42 -20.29
N THR A 636 -41.35 -0.60 -20.47
CA THR A 636 -41.33 -1.38 -21.71
C THR A 636 -42.75 -1.77 -22.16
N ASN A 637 -42.90 -2.01 -23.45
CA ASN A 637 -44.19 -2.17 -24.13
C ASN A 637 -44.26 -3.54 -24.82
N THR A 638 -45.26 -4.34 -24.45
CA THR A 638 -45.57 -5.64 -25.06
C THR A 638 -46.90 -5.54 -25.77
N VAL A 639 -46.93 -5.89 -27.06
CA VAL A 639 -48.17 -5.97 -27.83
C VAL A 639 -48.84 -7.31 -27.52
N LEU A 640 -50.06 -7.28 -26.98
CA LEU A 640 -50.97 -8.40 -27.04
C LEU A 640 -51.47 -8.48 -28.48
N THR A 641 -50.98 -9.46 -29.24
CA THR A 641 -51.26 -9.57 -30.68
C THR A 641 -52.76 -9.78 -30.95
N PRO A 642 -53.27 -9.44 -32.15
CA PRO A 642 -54.64 -9.74 -32.52
C PRO A 642 -54.99 -11.22 -32.30
N ALA A 643 -54.12 -12.14 -32.69
CA ALA A 643 -54.31 -13.58 -32.51
C ALA A 643 -54.28 -14.01 -31.03
N PHE A 644 -53.41 -13.42 -30.20
CA PHE A 644 -53.48 -13.63 -28.75
C PHE A 644 -54.87 -13.25 -28.22
N LEU A 645 -55.40 -12.10 -28.64
CA LEU A 645 -56.71 -11.60 -28.19
C LEU A 645 -57.88 -12.43 -28.73
N THR A 646 -57.93 -12.75 -30.03
CA THR A 646 -58.99 -13.60 -30.59
C THR A 646 -58.97 -15.02 -30.00
N ALA A 647 -57.81 -15.58 -29.68
CA ALA A 647 -57.67 -16.85 -28.96
C ALA A 647 -58.18 -16.82 -27.50
N ARG A 648 -58.42 -15.63 -26.92
CA ARG A 648 -59.08 -15.46 -25.60
C ARG A 648 -60.50 -14.88 -25.71
N GLN A 649 -61.09 -14.79 -26.91
CA GLN A 649 -62.43 -14.22 -27.09
C GLN A 649 -63.47 -14.88 -26.17
N GLY A 650 -64.24 -14.05 -25.46
CA GLY A 650 -65.22 -14.49 -24.46
C GLY A 650 -64.67 -14.83 -23.06
N ARG A 651 -63.34 -14.81 -22.85
CA ARG A 651 -62.74 -15.01 -21.51
C ARG A 651 -62.91 -13.76 -20.64
N LYS A 652 -63.23 -13.99 -19.35
CA LYS A 652 -63.39 -12.93 -18.33
C LYS A 652 -62.29 -12.90 -17.26
N ASP A 653 -61.39 -13.88 -17.31
CA ASP A 653 -60.36 -14.19 -16.32
C ASP A 653 -58.95 -14.19 -16.96
N VAL A 654 -58.72 -13.31 -17.95
CA VAL A 654 -57.41 -13.21 -18.62
C VAL A 654 -56.45 -12.49 -17.69
N GLN A 655 -55.67 -13.28 -16.95
CA GLN A 655 -54.75 -12.82 -15.93
C GLN A 655 -53.33 -12.71 -16.50
N VAL A 656 -52.76 -11.50 -16.49
CA VAL A 656 -51.37 -11.23 -16.86
C VAL A 656 -50.62 -10.52 -15.75
N ARG A 657 -49.34 -10.85 -15.60
CA ARG A 657 -48.38 -10.20 -14.69
C ARG A 657 -47.04 -10.07 -15.41
N TRP A 658 -46.02 -9.50 -14.79
CA TRP A 658 -44.68 -9.48 -15.36
C TRP A 658 -43.61 -9.96 -14.37
N ASN A 659 -42.51 -10.46 -14.92
CA ASN A 659 -41.30 -10.85 -14.19
C ASN A 659 -40.24 -9.77 -14.40
N LEU A 660 -39.61 -9.28 -13.33
CA LEU A 660 -38.35 -8.56 -13.42
C LEU A 660 -37.20 -9.58 -13.48
N ASN A 661 -36.36 -9.46 -14.49
CA ASN A 661 -35.12 -10.20 -14.63
C ASN A 661 -33.92 -9.25 -14.58
N ARG A 662 -32.91 -9.62 -13.78
CA ARG A 662 -31.62 -8.94 -13.63
C ARG A 662 -30.51 -9.98 -13.76
N ASP A 663 -29.44 -9.66 -14.48
CA ASP A 663 -28.31 -10.57 -14.75
C ASP A 663 -28.73 -11.97 -15.26
N GLY A 664 -29.74 -11.98 -16.14
CA GLY A 664 -30.34 -13.19 -16.72
C GLY A 664 -31.27 -13.99 -15.79
N LYS A 665 -31.25 -13.75 -14.48
CA LYS A 665 -32.09 -14.42 -13.48
C LYS A 665 -33.40 -13.66 -13.25
N GLN A 666 -34.46 -14.37 -12.90
CA GLN A 666 -35.68 -13.73 -12.39
C GLN A 666 -35.48 -13.28 -10.94
N VAL A 667 -35.70 -12.00 -10.66
CA VAL A 667 -35.56 -11.39 -9.32
C VAL A 667 -36.88 -10.85 -8.74
N GLY A 668 -37.92 -10.66 -9.56
CA GLY A 668 -39.22 -10.15 -9.10
C GLY A 668 -40.43 -10.72 -9.84
N ARG A 669 -41.63 -10.51 -9.25
CA ARG A 669 -42.95 -10.83 -9.83
C ARG A 669 -43.92 -9.71 -9.50
N SER A 670 -44.58 -9.12 -10.49
CA SER A 670 -45.67 -8.19 -10.23
C SER A 670 -46.92 -8.92 -9.71
N PRO A 671 -47.83 -8.20 -9.03
CA PRO A 671 -49.23 -8.59 -8.93
C PRO A 671 -49.86 -8.68 -10.33
N VAL A 672 -51.04 -9.27 -10.37
CA VAL A 672 -51.78 -9.59 -11.60
C VAL A 672 -52.67 -8.42 -12.01
N LEU A 673 -52.68 -8.11 -13.31
CA LEU A 673 -53.80 -7.44 -13.98
C LEU A 673 -54.73 -8.52 -14.54
N GLU A 674 -56.01 -8.42 -14.19
CA GLU A 674 -57.07 -9.25 -14.77
C GLU A 674 -57.90 -8.41 -15.74
N PHE A 675 -58.28 -9.01 -16.88
CA PHE A 675 -59.13 -8.36 -17.88
C PHE A 675 -60.01 -9.37 -18.62
N GLU A 676 -61.06 -8.85 -19.25
CA GLU A 676 -61.94 -9.60 -20.15
C GLU A 676 -61.60 -9.29 -21.61
N VAL A 677 -61.79 -10.28 -22.48
CA VAL A 677 -61.87 -10.07 -23.94
C VAL A 677 -63.29 -10.41 -24.36
N LYS A 678 -63.92 -9.51 -25.13
CA LYS A 678 -65.29 -9.71 -25.62
C LYS A 678 -65.37 -11.01 -26.42
N LYS A 679 -66.56 -11.63 -26.40
CA LYS A 679 -66.89 -12.69 -27.35
C LYS A 679 -66.92 -12.08 -28.76
N ILE A 680 -66.47 -12.84 -29.76
CA ILE A 680 -66.77 -12.53 -31.17
C ILE A 680 -68.09 -13.23 -31.51
N ASP A 681 -69.01 -12.49 -32.11
CA ASP A 681 -70.32 -13.04 -32.50
C ASP A 681 -70.24 -13.76 -33.86
N ASP A 682 -71.05 -14.81 -34.01
CA ASP A 682 -71.15 -15.54 -35.27
C ASP A 682 -71.72 -14.64 -36.36
N GLY A 683 -71.01 -14.52 -37.48
CA GLY A 683 -71.36 -13.62 -38.57
C GLY A 683 -70.98 -12.16 -38.35
N ASP A 684 -70.06 -11.84 -37.43
CA ASP A 684 -69.52 -10.48 -37.26
C ASP A 684 -69.02 -9.93 -38.62
N THR A 685 -69.65 -8.85 -39.08
CA THR A 685 -69.41 -8.23 -40.39
C THR A 685 -68.01 -7.67 -40.61
N ARG A 686 -67.17 -7.63 -39.56
CA ARG A 686 -65.74 -7.28 -39.65
C ARG A 686 -64.86 -8.46 -40.05
N LEU A 687 -65.40 -9.69 -40.04
CA LEU A 687 -64.75 -10.88 -40.55
C LEU A 687 -65.07 -11.05 -42.06
N PRO A 688 -64.12 -11.57 -42.87
CA PRO A 688 -64.30 -11.70 -44.30
C PRO A 688 -65.32 -12.79 -44.68
N MET A 689 -66.09 -12.53 -45.73
CA MET A 689 -67.04 -13.47 -46.33
C MET A 689 -66.33 -14.35 -47.39
N PRO A 690 -66.62 -15.66 -47.49
CA PRO A 690 -66.04 -16.51 -48.53
C PRO A 690 -66.55 -16.16 -49.95
N VAL A 691 -65.69 -16.36 -50.95
CA VAL A 691 -65.90 -15.99 -52.35
C VAL A 691 -65.41 -17.10 -53.28
N ILE A 692 -66.24 -17.59 -54.20
CA ILE A 692 -65.83 -18.48 -55.30
C ILE A 692 -65.47 -17.63 -56.53
N ALA A 693 -64.35 -17.93 -57.20
CA ALA A 693 -63.92 -17.35 -58.48
C ALA A 693 -63.84 -15.80 -58.55
N GLY A 694 -63.84 -15.12 -57.40
CA GLY A 694 -63.94 -13.65 -57.32
C GLY A 694 -65.37 -13.11 -57.28
N GLU A 695 -66.38 -13.96 -57.47
CA GLU A 695 -67.78 -13.53 -57.58
C GLU A 695 -68.33 -12.98 -56.26
N THR A 696 -68.76 -11.71 -56.28
CA THR A 696 -69.31 -10.97 -55.13
C THR A 696 -70.82 -10.69 -55.26
N GLY A 697 -71.45 -11.04 -56.39
CA GLY A 697 -72.89 -10.92 -56.62
C GLY A 697 -73.75 -11.99 -55.89
N PRO A 698 -75.08 -11.85 -55.93
CA PRO A 698 -76.02 -12.82 -55.34
C PRO A 698 -76.21 -14.11 -56.16
N VAL A 699 -75.60 -14.19 -57.35
CA VAL A 699 -75.67 -15.32 -58.29
C VAL A 699 -74.29 -15.95 -58.43
N LEU A 700 -74.24 -17.26 -58.65
CA LEU A 700 -73.06 -17.99 -59.09
C LEU A 700 -73.43 -18.79 -60.35
N ASP A 701 -72.88 -18.42 -61.50
CA ASP A 701 -72.91 -19.27 -62.68
C ASP A 701 -71.94 -20.44 -62.47
N VAL A 702 -72.50 -21.61 -62.17
CA VAL A 702 -71.76 -22.85 -61.96
C VAL A 702 -71.30 -23.45 -63.29
N SER A 703 -71.95 -23.10 -64.41
CA SER A 703 -71.57 -23.57 -65.75
C SER A 703 -70.32 -22.89 -66.30
N ALA A 704 -70.00 -21.68 -65.82
CA ALA A 704 -68.77 -20.96 -66.13
C ALA A 704 -67.53 -21.48 -65.37
N LEU A 705 -67.73 -22.16 -64.24
CA LEU A 705 -66.64 -22.65 -63.38
C LEU A 705 -65.81 -23.77 -64.04
N ARG A 706 -64.52 -23.77 -63.74
CA ARG A 706 -63.52 -24.69 -64.32
C ARG A 706 -62.80 -25.46 -63.22
N GLU A 707 -62.35 -26.67 -63.57
CA GLU A 707 -61.46 -27.44 -62.71
C GLU A 707 -60.19 -26.64 -62.41
N GLY A 708 -59.98 -26.33 -61.13
CA GLY A 708 -58.86 -25.49 -60.67
C GLY A 708 -59.28 -24.11 -60.13
N ASP A 709 -60.49 -23.63 -60.40
CA ASP A 709 -61.01 -22.38 -59.83
C ASP A 709 -61.01 -22.40 -58.30
N LYS A 710 -60.93 -21.21 -57.67
CA LYS A 710 -60.70 -21.08 -56.23
C LYS A 710 -61.92 -20.63 -55.45
N LEU A 711 -62.10 -21.21 -54.27
CA LEU A 711 -62.75 -20.53 -53.16
C LEU A 711 -61.66 -19.80 -52.36
N THR A 712 -61.92 -18.54 -52.06
CA THR A 712 -61.02 -17.67 -51.29
C THR A 712 -61.73 -17.11 -50.05
N VAL A 713 -60.97 -16.89 -49.00
CA VAL A 713 -61.34 -16.08 -47.83
C VAL A 713 -60.20 -15.09 -47.62
N ALA A 714 -60.48 -13.79 -47.62
CA ALA A 714 -59.46 -12.77 -47.39
C ALA A 714 -58.81 -12.91 -45.99
N PRO A 715 -57.62 -12.34 -45.73
CA PRO A 715 -57.01 -12.36 -44.40
C PRO A 715 -57.91 -11.70 -43.34
N TRP A 716 -57.90 -12.22 -42.12
CA TRP A 716 -58.69 -11.68 -41.01
C TRP A 716 -57.85 -11.26 -39.79
N ILE A 717 -58.41 -10.38 -38.97
CA ILE A 717 -57.79 -9.91 -37.74
C ILE A 717 -57.57 -11.11 -36.81
N GLY A 718 -56.31 -11.39 -36.48
CA GLY A 718 -55.93 -12.51 -35.63
C GLY A 718 -55.92 -13.88 -36.31
N GLN A 719 -55.77 -13.94 -37.63
CA GLN A 719 -55.39 -15.18 -38.33
C GLN A 719 -53.96 -15.61 -37.94
N GLU A 720 -53.78 -16.87 -37.54
CA GLU A 720 -52.47 -17.49 -37.32
C GLU A 720 -52.41 -18.93 -37.86
N VAL A 721 -51.20 -19.38 -38.20
CA VAL A 721 -50.91 -20.75 -38.63
C VAL A 721 -51.22 -21.71 -37.48
N GLY A 722 -51.88 -22.83 -37.77
CA GLY A 722 -52.32 -23.82 -36.78
C GLY A 722 -53.67 -23.54 -36.13
N GLN A 723 -54.33 -22.42 -36.41
CA GLN A 723 -55.75 -22.26 -36.08
C GLN A 723 -56.59 -23.27 -36.88
N LEU A 724 -57.58 -23.89 -36.23
CA LEU A 724 -58.38 -24.94 -36.85
C LEU A 724 -59.54 -24.30 -37.62
N ALA A 725 -59.52 -24.43 -38.94
CA ALA A 725 -60.54 -23.91 -39.84
C ALA A 725 -61.53 -25.01 -40.24
N SER A 726 -62.75 -24.60 -40.57
CA SER A 726 -63.80 -25.49 -41.04
C SER A 726 -64.61 -24.82 -42.13
N LEU A 727 -64.98 -25.61 -43.13
CA LEU A 727 -65.67 -25.14 -44.32
C LEU A 727 -66.65 -26.20 -44.80
N ARG A 728 -67.88 -25.77 -45.05
CA ARG A 728 -68.88 -26.58 -45.75
C ARG A 728 -69.68 -25.75 -46.75
N TYR A 729 -70.13 -26.43 -47.80
CA TYR A 729 -71.18 -25.96 -48.69
C TYR A 729 -72.51 -26.58 -48.25
N GLU A 730 -73.55 -25.77 -48.14
CA GLU A 730 -74.95 -26.18 -47.93
C GLU A 730 -75.75 -25.78 -49.17
N GLY A 731 -76.36 -26.73 -49.87
CA GLY A 731 -77.07 -26.49 -51.13
C GLY A 731 -78.36 -27.30 -51.25
N VAL A 732 -78.98 -27.28 -52.43
CA VAL A 732 -80.12 -28.14 -52.77
C VAL A 732 -79.75 -29.01 -53.98
N GLY A 733 -79.86 -30.32 -53.83
CA GLY A 733 -79.59 -31.28 -54.91
C GLY A 733 -80.67 -31.24 -55.99
N LYS A 734 -80.39 -31.80 -57.16
CA LYS A 734 -81.34 -31.88 -58.30
C LYS A 734 -82.65 -32.61 -57.96
N ASP A 735 -82.69 -33.42 -56.90
CA ASP A 735 -83.90 -34.05 -56.37
C ASP A 735 -84.74 -33.15 -55.44
N GLY A 736 -84.29 -31.93 -55.18
CA GLY A 736 -84.95 -30.94 -54.32
C GLY A 736 -84.65 -31.06 -52.83
N LYS A 737 -83.78 -31.99 -52.39
CA LYS A 737 -83.41 -32.12 -50.97
C LYS A 737 -82.21 -31.23 -50.60
N PRO A 738 -82.08 -30.80 -49.33
CA PRO A 738 -80.83 -30.24 -48.82
C PRO A 738 -79.66 -31.22 -49.00
N VAL A 739 -78.52 -30.72 -49.45
CA VAL A 739 -77.26 -31.46 -49.58
C VAL A 739 -76.12 -30.67 -48.96
N GLU A 740 -75.17 -31.36 -48.37
CA GLU A 740 -73.99 -30.77 -47.72
C GLU A 740 -72.70 -31.37 -48.28
N LYS A 741 -71.67 -30.54 -48.46
CA LYS A 741 -70.29 -30.97 -48.68
C LYS A 741 -69.40 -30.30 -47.66
N VAL A 742 -69.00 -31.05 -46.63
CA VAL A 742 -67.89 -30.68 -45.75
C VAL A 742 -66.60 -30.78 -46.57
N VAL A 743 -65.79 -29.72 -46.52
CA VAL A 743 -64.47 -29.65 -47.16
C VAL A 743 -63.38 -29.75 -46.10
N TRP A 744 -63.52 -28.99 -45.01
CA TRP A 744 -62.63 -28.98 -43.85
C TRP A 744 -63.45 -29.11 -42.56
N ASP A 745 -63.04 -29.98 -41.65
CA ASP A 745 -63.67 -30.15 -40.33
C ASP A 745 -62.64 -30.02 -39.20
N GLY A 746 -62.09 -28.80 -39.04
CA GLY A 746 -61.05 -28.50 -38.07
C GLY A 746 -59.62 -28.65 -38.61
N GLU A 747 -59.42 -28.49 -39.91
CA GLU A 747 -58.10 -28.55 -40.54
C GLU A 747 -57.21 -27.36 -40.10
N PRO A 748 -55.92 -27.59 -39.76
CA PRO A 748 -55.03 -26.53 -39.32
C PRO A 748 -54.60 -25.63 -40.49
N LEU A 749 -54.77 -24.32 -40.34
CA LEU A 749 -54.34 -23.34 -41.34
C LEU A 749 -52.82 -23.36 -41.53
N THR A 750 -52.38 -23.46 -42.78
CA THR A 750 -50.96 -23.49 -43.17
C THR A 750 -50.38 -22.10 -43.47
N SER A 751 -51.23 -21.07 -43.55
CA SER A 751 -50.82 -19.67 -43.81
C SER A 751 -51.64 -18.67 -42.97
N SER A 752 -51.10 -17.47 -42.83
CA SER A 752 -51.75 -16.29 -42.22
C SER A 752 -52.22 -15.25 -43.26
N SER A 753 -52.22 -15.61 -44.55
CA SER A 753 -52.51 -14.72 -45.69
C SER A 753 -53.90 -14.96 -46.27
N GLY A 754 -54.91 -15.18 -45.43
CA GLY A 754 -56.23 -15.68 -45.87
C GLY A 754 -56.22 -17.18 -46.14
N VAL A 755 -57.21 -17.64 -46.90
CA VAL A 755 -57.39 -19.03 -47.35
C VAL A 755 -57.64 -19.04 -48.85
N GLU A 756 -56.95 -19.91 -49.57
CA GLU A 756 -57.25 -20.28 -50.95
C GLU A 756 -57.32 -21.81 -51.07
N ILE A 757 -58.40 -22.32 -51.66
CA ILE A 757 -58.60 -23.75 -51.93
C ILE A 757 -59.24 -23.94 -53.30
N ALA A 758 -59.24 -25.16 -53.85
CA ALA A 758 -60.08 -25.47 -55.01
C ALA A 758 -61.57 -25.36 -54.64
N ALA A 759 -62.37 -24.82 -55.57
CA ALA A 759 -63.82 -24.92 -55.51
C ALA A 759 -64.26 -26.36 -55.85
N GLU A 760 -65.32 -26.84 -55.22
CA GLU A 760 -65.87 -28.19 -55.42
C GLU A 760 -66.74 -28.26 -56.68
N VAL A 761 -66.17 -27.92 -57.85
CA VAL A 761 -66.91 -27.66 -59.10
C VAL A 761 -67.81 -28.83 -59.53
N GLU A 762 -67.36 -30.08 -59.39
CA GLU A 762 -68.19 -31.26 -59.69
C GLU A 762 -69.44 -31.35 -58.79
N TRP A 763 -69.29 -31.08 -57.49
CA TRP A 763 -70.39 -31.09 -56.53
C TRP A 763 -71.33 -29.89 -56.74
N LEU A 764 -70.78 -28.71 -57.04
CA LEU A 764 -71.57 -27.53 -57.40
C LEU A 764 -72.42 -27.80 -58.65
N CYS A 765 -71.85 -28.44 -59.67
CA CYS A 765 -72.56 -28.89 -60.88
C CYS A 765 -73.67 -29.92 -60.61
N ALA A 766 -73.70 -30.57 -59.44
CA ALA A 766 -74.74 -31.50 -59.02
C ALA A 766 -75.94 -30.81 -58.30
N LEU A 767 -75.85 -29.51 -58.01
CA LEU A 767 -76.94 -28.73 -57.43
C LEU A 767 -78.10 -28.48 -58.42
N LYS A 768 -79.26 -28.11 -57.89
CA LYS A 768 -80.42 -27.69 -58.67
C LYS A 768 -80.25 -26.24 -59.18
N ASN A 769 -80.64 -25.99 -60.43
CA ASN A 769 -80.69 -24.64 -61.01
C ASN A 769 -81.57 -23.70 -60.17
N GLU A 770 -81.16 -22.43 -60.04
CA GLU A 770 -81.81 -21.39 -59.22
C GLU A 770 -81.97 -21.74 -57.73
N SER A 771 -81.22 -22.72 -57.23
CA SER A 771 -81.27 -23.09 -55.81
C SER A 771 -80.30 -22.29 -54.95
N LYS A 772 -80.63 -22.13 -53.66
CA LYS A 772 -79.75 -21.47 -52.70
C LYS A 772 -78.54 -22.36 -52.40
N LEU A 773 -77.35 -21.83 -52.68
CA LEU A 773 -76.06 -22.28 -52.16
C LEU A 773 -75.66 -21.36 -51.00
N SER A 774 -75.24 -21.95 -49.88
CA SER A 774 -74.66 -21.24 -48.74
C SER A 774 -73.26 -21.79 -48.46
N ILE A 775 -72.31 -20.91 -48.13
CA ILE A 775 -70.94 -21.28 -47.77
C ILE A 775 -70.69 -20.86 -46.33
N VAL A 776 -70.51 -21.85 -45.45
CA VAL A 776 -70.25 -21.61 -44.02
C VAL A 776 -68.77 -21.91 -43.74
N PHE A 777 -67.99 -20.83 -43.66
CA PHE A 777 -66.62 -20.86 -43.15
C PHE A 777 -66.62 -20.50 -41.66
N GLY A 778 -65.78 -21.14 -40.86
CA GLY A 778 -65.64 -20.81 -39.44
C GLY A 778 -64.33 -21.29 -38.85
N VAL A 779 -63.78 -20.50 -37.93
CA VAL A 779 -62.42 -20.63 -37.40
C VAL A 779 -62.47 -20.81 -35.88
N ASN A 780 -61.69 -21.76 -35.37
CA ASN A 780 -61.44 -21.91 -33.94
C ASN A 780 -60.12 -21.23 -33.58
N PHE A 781 -60.22 -19.97 -33.12
CA PHE A 781 -59.08 -19.13 -32.75
C PHE A 781 -58.20 -19.71 -31.63
N THR A 782 -58.68 -20.70 -30.87
CA THR A 782 -57.90 -21.30 -29.75
C THR A 782 -56.90 -22.37 -30.20
N GLY A 783 -57.01 -22.89 -31.42
CA GLY A 783 -56.22 -24.05 -31.88
C GLY A 783 -56.57 -25.39 -31.24
N VAL A 784 -57.55 -25.45 -30.32
CA VAL A 784 -57.98 -26.67 -29.62
C VAL A 784 -59.33 -27.13 -30.16
N VAL A 785 -59.52 -28.43 -30.37
CA VAL A 785 -60.71 -29.07 -30.98
C VAL A 785 -62.00 -28.98 -30.13
N ALA A 786 -62.10 -28.04 -29.20
CA ALA A 786 -63.31 -27.80 -28.42
C ALA A 786 -64.38 -27.11 -29.27
N SER A 787 -65.57 -27.72 -29.37
CA SER A 787 -66.67 -27.23 -30.23
C SER A 787 -67.26 -25.88 -29.82
N GLN A 788 -66.97 -25.38 -28.61
CA GLN A 788 -67.51 -24.12 -28.09
C GLN A 788 -66.71 -22.86 -28.46
N SER A 789 -65.56 -22.99 -29.13
CA SER A 789 -64.67 -21.86 -29.48
C SER A 789 -64.51 -21.60 -30.98
N LYS A 790 -65.28 -22.30 -31.83
CA LYS A 790 -65.46 -21.98 -33.24
C LYS A 790 -66.33 -20.72 -33.38
N VAL A 791 -65.88 -19.77 -34.19
CA VAL A 791 -66.64 -18.60 -34.64
C VAL A 791 -66.96 -18.78 -36.12
N ASN A 792 -68.23 -18.72 -36.49
CA ASN A 792 -68.64 -18.73 -37.90
C ASN A 792 -68.46 -17.32 -38.50
N PHE A 793 -67.87 -17.25 -39.69
CA PHE A 793 -67.69 -16.00 -40.42
C PHE A 793 -69.00 -15.67 -41.19
N PRO A 794 -69.20 -14.46 -41.73
CA PRO A 794 -70.39 -14.12 -42.50
C PRO A 794 -70.69 -15.12 -43.62
N THR A 795 -71.73 -15.93 -43.45
CA THR A 795 -72.13 -16.98 -44.39
C THR A 795 -72.44 -16.39 -45.76
N ARG A 796 -71.64 -16.73 -46.78
CA ARG A 796 -71.96 -16.34 -48.16
C ARG A 796 -73.21 -17.09 -48.60
N SER A 797 -74.12 -16.41 -49.31
CA SER A 797 -75.20 -17.05 -50.05
C SER A 797 -75.12 -16.66 -51.52
N TYR A 798 -75.46 -17.61 -52.38
CA TYR A 798 -75.62 -17.47 -53.83
C TYR A 798 -76.91 -18.17 -54.26
N ASN A 799 -77.50 -17.73 -55.37
CA ASN A 799 -78.35 -18.57 -56.21
C ASN A 799 -77.44 -19.28 -57.22
N ALA A 800 -77.48 -20.61 -57.27
CA ALA A 800 -76.65 -21.41 -58.17
C ALA A 800 -77.34 -21.62 -59.52
N GLU A 801 -76.78 -21.03 -60.58
CA GLU A 801 -77.23 -21.24 -61.96
C GLU A 801 -76.42 -22.40 -62.55
N ALA A 802 -77.11 -23.48 -62.93
CA ALA A 802 -76.54 -24.80 -63.19
C ALA A 802 -77.15 -25.46 -64.45
N THR A 803 -77.32 -24.65 -65.50
CA THR A 803 -77.89 -25.06 -66.79
C THR A 803 -76.79 -25.17 -67.84
N ARG A 804 -76.81 -26.22 -68.67
CA ARG A 804 -75.80 -26.48 -69.73
C ARG A 804 -76.49 -26.70 -71.07
N ALA A 805 -76.04 -26.00 -72.12
CA ALA A 805 -76.55 -26.15 -73.48
C ALA A 805 -75.88 -27.31 -74.24
N GLU A 806 -76.60 -27.89 -75.21
CA GLU A 806 -76.15 -28.98 -76.08
C GLU A 806 -75.70 -28.46 -77.47
N LYS A 807 -75.08 -29.32 -78.30
CA LYS A 807 -74.50 -28.98 -79.62
C LYS A 807 -75.13 -29.78 -80.78
N PRO A 808 -75.13 -29.25 -82.03
CA PRO A 808 -75.70 -29.92 -83.20
C PRO A 808 -74.82 -31.04 -83.80
N VAL A 809 -75.40 -31.86 -84.69
CA VAL A 809 -74.90 -33.17 -85.16
C VAL A 809 -74.88 -33.26 -86.70
N ILE A 810 -73.92 -33.98 -87.29
CA ILE A 810 -73.81 -34.22 -88.75
C ILE A 810 -74.15 -35.69 -89.09
N THR A 811 -74.78 -35.96 -90.24
CA THR A 811 -75.17 -37.32 -90.70
C THR A 811 -74.92 -37.53 -92.21
N VAL A 812 -74.14 -38.54 -92.59
CA VAL A 812 -73.79 -38.85 -94.00
C VAL A 812 -74.72 -39.93 -94.61
N VAL A 813 -75.04 -39.82 -95.91
CA VAL A 813 -75.92 -40.76 -96.63
C VAL A 813 -75.30 -41.18 -97.97
N LYS A 814 -75.14 -42.50 -98.20
CA LYS A 814 -74.61 -43.04 -99.47
C LYS A 814 -75.73 -43.32 -100.48
N GLY A 815 -75.53 -42.96 -101.74
CA GLY A 815 -76.48 -43.19 -102.83
C GLY A 815 -75.82 -43.13 -104.21
N HIS A 816 -76.42 -43.78 -105.20
CA HIS A 816 -75.89 -43.91 -106.57
C HIS A 816 -76.71 -43.08 -107.57
N LEU A 817 -76.05 -42.47 -108.56
CA LEU A 817 -76.67 -41.71 -109.65
C LEU A 817 -76.22 -42.23 -111.02
N VAL A 818 -77.13 -42.21 -111.99
CA VAL A 818 -76.89 -42.61 -113.39
C VAL A 818 -77.38 -41.49 -114.30
N ASN A 819 -76.48 -40.89 -115.08
CA ASN A 819 -76.84 -39.87 -116.06
C ASN A 819 -77.37 -40.52 -117.35
N TYR A 820 -78.61 -40.20 -117.72
CA TYR A 820 -79.16 -40.49 -119.05
C TYR A 820 -79.11 -39.24 -119.93
N LEU A 821 -78.15 -39.20 -120.86
CA LEU A 821 -78.19 -38.30 -122.01
C LEU A 821 -78.77 -39.05 -123.22
N SER A 822 -79.64 -38.41 -123.99
CA SER A 822 -80.33 -39.04 -125.13
C SER A 822 -79.38 -39.33 -126.31
N PRO A 823 -79.60 -40.41 -127.07
CA PRO A 823 -78.66 -40.87 -128.09
C PRO A 823 -78.68 -40.01 -129.36
N GLY A 824 -77.51 -39.55 -129.79
CA GLY A 824 -77.18 -39.36 -131.20
C GLY A 824 -76.71 -40.69 -131.83
N PRO A 825 -76.75 -40.85 -133.17
CA PRO A 825 -76.66 -42.17 -133.81
C PRO A 825 -75.27 -42.86 -133.80
N ASP A 826 -74.17 -42.14 -133.54
CA ASP A 826 -72.79 -42.64 -133.77
C ASP A 826 -71.84 -42.50 -132.56
N VAL A 827 -72.23 -43.01 -131.37
CA VAL A 827 -71.34 -43.05 -130.18
C VAL A 827 -71.35 -44.44 -129.52
N PRO A 828 -70.18 -45.09 -129.31
CA PRO A 828 -70.10 -46.39 -128.64
C PRO A 828 -70.46 -46.36 -127.14
N HIS A 829 -70.79 -47.54 -126.60
CA HIS A 829 -70.86 -47.76 -125.16
C HIS A 829 -69.45 -47.77 -124.54
N ASP A 830 -69.14 -46.78 -123.68
CA ASP A 830 -68.50 -47.00 -122.36
C ASP A 830 -68.25 -45.67 -121.63
N SER A 831 -68.97 -45.42 -120.53
CA SER A 831 -68.57 -44.54 -119.41
C SER A 831 -69.65 -44.49 -118.33
N VAL A 832 -69.34 -45.01 -117.14
CA VAL A 832 -70.13 -44.80 -115.92
C VAL A 832 -69.17 -44.37 -114.81
N THR A 833 -69.41 -43.23 -114.19
CA THR A 833 -68.61 -42.70 -113.08
C THR A 833 -69.45 -42.68 -111.81
N MET A 834 -68.95 -43.29 -110.73
CA MET A 834 -69.62 -43.31 -109.43
C MET A 834 -69.18 -42.12 -108.58
N PHE A 835 -70.11 -41.56 -107.80
CA PHE A 835 -69.85 -40.53 -106.79
C PHE A 835 -70.60 -40.88 -105.49
N GLU A 836 -70.01 -40.55 -104.34
CA GLU A 836 -70.67 -40.52 -103.03
C GLU A 836 -70.87 -39.05 -102.60
N GLY A 837 -71.77 -38.76 -101.66
CA GLY A 837 -72.10 -37.40 -101.22
C GLY A 837 -72.41 -37.31 -99.72
N VAL A 838 -72.60 -36.09 -99.21
CA VAL A 838 -72.81 -35.78 -97.79
C VAL A 838 -74.13 -35.04 -97.61
N LEU A 839 -74.81 -35.27 -96.49
CA LEU A 839 -76.00 -34.50 -96.08
C LEU A 839 -75.68 -33.69 -94.82
N LEU A 840 -76.42 -32.61 -94.60
CA LEU A 840 -76.34 -31.77 -93.41
C LEU A 840 -77.74 -31.48 -92.86
N SER A 841 -77.85 -31.38 -91.55
CA SER A 841 -79.09 -31.08 -90.81
C SER A 841 -78.72 -30.42 -89.48
N GLY A 842 -79.41 -29.37 -89.08
CA GLY A 842 -79.13 -28.63 -87.85
C GLY A 842 -80.31 -27.82 -87.34
N THR A 843 -80.10 -27.08 -86.26
CA THR A 843 -81.07 -26.19 -85.62
C THR A 843 -81.10 -24.79 -86.25
N ASP A 844 -82.16 -24.02 -85.97
CA ASP A 844 -82.49 -22.76 -86.65
C ASP A 844 -81.46 -21.62 -86.48
N GLU A 845 -80.55 -21.71 -85.50
CA GLU A 845 -79.52 -20.68 -85.22
C GLU A 845 -78.44 -20.55 -86.32
N LEU A 846 -78.50 -21.39 -87.37
CA LEU A 846 -77.56 -21.39 -88.50
C LEU A 846 -78.12 -20.76 -89.79
N VAL A 847 -79.37 -20.26 -89.78
CA VAL A 847 -79.98 -19.59 -90.95
C VAL A 847 -79.23 -18.29 -91.31
N ASN A 848 -79.10 -18.05 -92.61
CA ASN A 848 -78.37 -16.94 -93.25
C ASN A 848 -76.87 -16.89 -92.91
N LYS A 849 -76.25 -18.04 -92.61
CA LYS A 849 -74.79 -18.19 -92.50
C LYS A 849 -74.24 -19.06 -93.63
N SER A 850 -73.01 -18.78 -94.04
CA SER A 850 -72.24 -19.65 -94.95
C SER A 850 -71.45 -20.65 -94.11
N ILE A 851 -71.60 -21.95 -94.39
CA ILE A 851 -70.96 -23.06 -93.68
C ILE A 851 -69.86 -23.64 -94.55
N GLU A 852 -68.66 -23.75 -94.00
CA GLU A 852 -67.47 -24.30 -94.64
C GLU A 852 -67.26 -25.76 -94.20
N ILE A 853 -67.14 -26.67 -95.16
CA ILE A 853 -66.91 -28.11 -94.92
C ILE A 853 -65.46 -28.44 -95.26
N TYR A 854 -64.71 -28.86 -94.24
CA TYR A 854 -63.30 -29.25 -94.35
C TYR A 854 -63.14 -30.77 -94.32
N ASP A 855 -62.14 -31.28 -95.04
CA ASP A 855 -61.60 -32.64 -94.89
C ASP A 855 -60.15 -32.51 -94.39
N GLY A 856 -59.92 -32.82 -93.11
CA GLY A 856 -58.73 -32.38 -92.40
C GLY A 856 -58.60 -30.84 -92.37
N GLU A 857 -57.70 -30.29 -93.18
CA GLU A 857 -57.48 -28.84 -93.35
C GLU A 857 -57.88 -28.31 -94.74
N GLU A 858 -58.21 -29.16 -95.71
CA GLU A 858 -58.61 -28.73 -97.06
C GLU A 858 -60.10 -28.36 -97.10
N LEU A 859 -60.45 -27.22 -97.72
CA LEU A 859 -61.83 -26.75 -97.84
C LEU A 859 -62.51 -27.41 -99.05
N VAL A 860 -63.44 -28.34 -98.79
CA VAL A 860 -64.06 -29.19 -99.82
C VAL A 860 -65.44 -28.68 -100.28
N SER A 861 -66.09 -27.81 -99.49
CA SER A 861 -67.31 -27.10 -99.91
C SER A 861 -67.61 -25.87 -99.05
N ILE A 862 -68.38 -24.93 -99.62
CA ILE A 862 -69.03 -23.82 -98.89
C ILE A 862 -70.53 -23.86 -99.21
N VAL A 863 -71.38 -23.70 -98.20
CA VAL A 863 -72.84 -23.85 -98.30
C VAL A 863 -73.52 -22.64 -97.67
N GLU A 864 -74.26 -21.84 -98.46
CA GLU A 864 -75.04 -20.71 -97.93
C GLU A 864 -76.44 -21.17 -97.50
N VAL A 865 -76.75 -21.06 -96.21
CA VAL A 865 -78.01 -21.56 -95.63
C VAL A 865 -79.10 -20.49 -95.71
N VAL A 866 -79.73 -20.35 -96.86
CA VAL A 866 -80.81 -19.35 -97.08
C VAL A 866 -82.20 -19.98 -96.90
N GLY A 867 -83.04 -19.40 -96.05
CA GLY A 867 -84.50 -19.62 -96.09
C GLY A 867 -85.05 -20.91 -95.48
N GLY A 868 -84.35 -21.56 -94.56
CA GLY A 868 -84.95 -22.56 -93.64
C GLY A 868 -85.34 -23.92 -94.23
N ALA A 869 -84.86 -24.28 -95.43
CA ALA A 869 -85.07 -25.61 -96.01
C ALA A 869 -83.73 -26.23 -96.46
N TRP A 870 -83.38 -27.39 -95.89
CA TRP A 870 -82.09 -28.05 -96.09
C TRP A 870 -82.05 -28.82 -97.43
N GLY A 871 -81.37 -28.27 -98.44
CA GLY A 871 -81.13 -28.92 -99.73
C GLY A 871 -79.86 -29.79 -99.76
N PRO A 872 -79.79 -30.86 -100.58
CA PRO A 872 -78.61 -31.71 -100.68
C PRO A 872 -77.46 -31.02 -101.44
N VAL A 873 -76.25 -31.08 -100.87
CA VAL A 873 -75.02 -30.51 -101.46
C VAL A 873 -74.15 -31.63 -102.01
N TYR A 874 -73.94 -31.64 -103.31
CA TYR A 874 -73.14 -32.64 -104.00
C TYR A 874 -71.73 -32.13 -104.27
N THR A 875 -70.75 -32.58 -103.47
CA THR A 875 -69.31 -32.41 -103.75
C THR A 875 -68.66 -33.76 -104.10
N LYS A 876 -67.53 -33.72 -104.82
CA LYS A 876 -66.96 -34.87 -105.54
C LYS A 876 -65.84 -35.55 -104.74
N ILE A 877 -66.22 -36.36 -103.75
CA ILE A 877 -65.27 -36.99 -102.82
C ILE A 877 -64.59 -38.23 -103.48
N PRO A 878 -63.25 -38.33 -103.50
CA PRO A 878 -62.52 -39.53 -103.97
C PRO A 878 -62.66 -40.72 -103.01
N PRO A 879 -62.48 -41.99 -103.46
CA PRO A 879 -62.49 -43.14 -102.55
C PRO A 879 -61.30 -43.11 -101.57
N GLY A 880 -61.57 -43.09 -100.26
CA GLY A 880 -60.55 -43.05 -99.20
C GLY A 880 -61.13 -43.10 -97.79
N ASP A 881 -60.25 -42.95 -96.80
CA ASP A 881 -60.58 -42.78 -95.38
C ASP A 881 -60.44 -41.29 -95.01
N HIS A 882 -61.56 -40.63 -94.77
CA HIS A 882 -61.68 -39.16 -94.73
C HIS A 882 -62.23 -38.66 -93.39
N LYS A 883 -62.01 -37.38 -93.05
CA LYS A 883 -62.39 -36.78 -91.76
C LYS A 883 -63.00 -35.38 -91.95
N PHE A 884 -64.32 -35.30 -91.83
CA PHE A 884 -65.06 -34.06 -92.06
C PHE A 884 -65.36 -33.27 -90.79
N ILE A 885 -65.22 -31.94 -90.88
CA ILE A 885 -65.56 -30.95 -89.85
C ILE A 885 -66.28 -29.77 -90.50
N ALA A 886 -67.34 -29.25 -89.87
CA ALA A 886 -68.01 -28.02 -90.29
C ALA A 886 -67.56 -26.80 -89.45
N ARG A 887 -67.39 -25.65 -90.12
CA ARG A 887 -67.13 -24.33 -89.53
C ARG A 887 -68.16 -23.32 -90.04
N SER A 888 -68.46 -22.27 -89.27
CA SER A 888 -69.09 -21.08 -89.83
C SER A 888 -68.01 -20.31 -90.61
N SER A 889 -68.34 -19.78 -91.78
CA SER A 889 -67.37 -19.06 -92.60
C SER A 889 -66.75 -17.88 -91.85
N GLY A 890 -65.42 -17.74 -91.97
CA GLY A 890 -64.63 -16.76 -91.22
C GLY A 890 -64.41 -17.07 -89.73
N SER A 891 -64.92 -18.19 -89.20
CA SER A 891 -64.68 -18.60 -87.80
C SER A 891 -63.62 -19.71 -87.71
N GLY A 892 -62.60 -19.49 -86.87
CA GLY A 892 -61.52 -20.46 -86.66
C GLY A 892 -61.89 -21.68 -85.81
N ASN A 893 -63.06 -21.67 -85.17
CA ASN A 893 -63.52 -22.75 -84.28
C ASN A 893 -64.56 -23.64 -84.98
N PRO A 894 -64.51 -24.97 -84.78
CA PRO A 894 -65.50 -25.88 -85.35
C PRO A 894 -66.87 -25.75 -84.68
N ILE A 895 -67.94 -25.84 -85.48
CA ILE A 895 -69.33 -25.82 -85.02
C ILE A 895 -69.95 -27.23 -84.93
N SER A 896 -69.22 -28.26 -85.37
CA SER A 896 -69.52 -29.67 -85.22
C SER A 896 -68.39 -30.41 -84.50
N GLU A 897 -68.65 -31.65 -84.10
CA GLU A 897 -67.57 -32.62 -83.81
C GLU A 897 -66.97 -33.20 -85.11
N GLU A 898 -65.94 -34.03 -84.98
CA GLU A 898 -65.16 -34.59 -86.08
C GLU A 898 -65.71 -35.96 -86.52
N TYR A 899 -66.11 -36.10 -87.80
CA TYR A 899 -66.74 -37.32 -88.32
C TYR A 899 -65.84 -38.04 -89.33
N ARG A 900 -65.57 -39.33 -89.10
CA ARG A 900 -64.71 -40.16 -89.96
C ARG A 900 -65.51 -41.10 -90.86
N LEU A 901 -65.11 -41.19 -92.13
CA LEU A 901 -65.62 -42.16 -93.10
C LEU A 901 -64.53 -43.19 -93.42
N THR A 902 -64.90 -44.47 -93.55
CA THR A 902 -63.97 -45.57 -93.88
C THR A 902 -64.54 -46.43 -95.02
N ARG A 903 -63.70 -46.87 -95.97
CA ARG A 903 -64.14 -47.74 -97.08
C ARG A 903 -63.11 -48.80 -97.48
N THR A 904 -63.43 -50.06 -97.19
CA THR A 904 -62.82 -51.22 -97.87
C THR A 904 -63.39 -51.38 -99.29
N MET A 905 -62.52 -51.60 -100.27
CA MET A 905 -62.91 -52.05 -101.61
C MET A 905 -62.71 -53.55 -101.75
N ASN A 906 -63.76 -54.27 -102.15
CA ASN A 906 -63.68 -55.60 -102.76
C ASN A 906 -64.96 -55.87 -103.59
N GLU A 907 -64.80 -56.72 -104.61
CA GLU A 907 -65.77 -57.20 -105.60
C GLU A 907 -66.31 -56.20 -106.67
N PRO A 908 -66.42 -56.63 -107.95
CA PRO A 908 -66.89 -55.80 -109.07
C PRO A 908 -68.42 -55.91 -109.33
N PRO A 909 -69.03 -54.92 -110.03
CA PRO A 909 -70.48 -54.85 -110.20
C PRO A 909 -71.06 -55.88 -111.19
N ARG A 910 -72.27 -56.39 -110.89
CA ARG A 910 -73.13 -57.14 -111.81
C ARG A 910 -74.40 -56.33 -112.11
N PHE A 911 -74.67 -56.08 -113.40
CA PHE A 911 -75.89 -55.37 -113.85
C PHE A 911 -77.06 -56.34 -114.08
N ILE A 912 -78.29 -55.94 -113.72
CA ILE A 912 -79.53 -56.67 -114.02
C ILE A 912 -80.58 -55.75 -114.68
N ALA A 913 -80.43 -55.62 -116.01
CA ALA A 913 -81.46 -55.81 -117.05
C ALA A 913 -82.77 -54.98 -117.14
N THR A 914 -83.26 -54.95 -118.41
CA THR A 914 -84.60 -54.62 -118.93
C THR A 914 -84.97 -53.15 -119.25
N ARG A 915 -85.73 -52.98 -120.36
CA ARG A 915 -86.20 -51.70 -120.94
C ARG A 915 -87.73 -51.57 -120.79
N PRO A 916 -88.26 -50.35 -120.60
CA PRO A 916 -89.63 -49.98 -120.99
C PRO A 916 -89.73 -49.59 -122.49
N HIS A 917 -90.95 -49.64 -123.04
CA HIS A 917 -91.29 -49.24 -124.42
C HIS A 917 -91.90 -47.80 -124.44
N PRO A 918 -92.38 -47.20 -125.56
CA PRO A 918 -91.86 -45.89 -125.98
C PRO A 918 -92.92 -44.79 -126.17
N THR A 919 -92.46 -43.58 -126.51
CA THR A 919 -93.14 -42.54 -127.32
C THR A 919 -94.69 -42.50 -127.27
N GLN A 920 -95.34 -41.48 -126.72
CA GLN A 920 -95.39 -40.12 -127.32
C GLN A 920 -95.80 -39.03 -126.31
N TRP A 921 -95.16 -37.86 -126.42
CA TRP A 921 -95.63 -36.49 -126.15
C TRP A 921 -96.82 -36.27 -125.18
N GLY A 922 -96.58 -35.56 -124.06
CA GLY A 922 -97.46 -34.41 -123.76
C GLY A 922 -98.09 -34.20 -122.38
N TRP A 923 -97.53 -34.65 -121.26
CA TRP A 923 -97.97 -34.18 -119.93
C TRP A 923 -96.79 -33.82 -119.02
N LYS A 924 -96.92 -32.72 -118.26
CA LYS A 924 -95.98 -32.31 -117.19
C LYS A 924 -96.61 -32.62 -115.83
N ILE A 925 -95.82 -33.21 -114.94
CA ILE A 925 -96.09 -33.26 -113.50
C ILE A 925 -95.10 -32.31 -112.82
N VAL A 926 -95.60 -31.41 -111.98
CA VAL A 926 -94.79 -30.62 -111.05
C VAL A 926 -95.41 -30.78 -109.68
N ILE A 927 -94.67 -31.40 -108.76
CA ILE A 927 -95.01 -31.43 -107.34
C ILE A 927 -93.96 -30.57 -106.64
N GLY A 928 -94.39 -29.40 -106.18
CA GLY A 928 -93.61 -28.54 -105.30
C GLY A 928 -94.44 -28.24 -104.05
N TYR A 929 -93.81 -28.33 -102.89
CA TYR A 929 -94.41 -27.93 -101.62
C TYR A 929 -93.40 -27.11 -100.83
N PHE A 930 -93.86 -25.96 -100.32
CA PHE A 930 -93.11 -25.12 -99.39
C PHE A 930 -93.21 -25.69 -97.97
N PRO A 931 -92.26 -25.38 -97.07
CA PRO A 931 -92.18 -26.01 -95.75
C PRO A 931 -93.41 -25.68 -94.90
N SER A 932 -94.10 -26.72 -94.43
CA SER A 932 -95.36 -26.61 -93.67
C SER A 932 -95.17 -26.89 -92.18
N ALA A 933 -96.03 -26.27 -91.37
CA ALA A 933 -96.09 -26.39 -89.92
C ALA A 933 -96.77 -27.73 -89.47
N PRO A 934 -97.17 -27.93 -88.19
CA PRO A 934 -97.39 -29.28 -87.66
C PRO A 934 -98.74 -29.93 -88.02
N PHE A 935 -98.70 -31.26 -88.11
CA PHE A 935 -99.79 -32.23 -88.24
C PHE A 935 -100.59 -32.30 -89.58
N GLU A 936 -100.95 -33.54 -89.90
CA GLU A 936 -101.81 -34.03 -91.00
C GLU A 936 -101.41 -33.73 -92.46
N ARG A 937 -101.92 -34.56 -93.37
CA ARG A 937 -101.66 -34.49 -94.83
C ARG A 937 -102.99 -34.48 -95.57
N GLN A 938 -103.17 -33.53 -96.49
CA GLN A 938 -104.23 -33.56 -97.50
C GLN A 938 -103.63 -33.31 -98.90
N VAL A 939 -104.31 -33.80 -99.94
CA VAL A 939 -103.85 -33.74 -101.33
C VAL A 939 -104.89 -32.99 -102.16
N PHE A 940 -104.46 -31.98 -102.91
CA PHE A 940 -105.28 -31.23 -103.86
C PHE A 940 -104.57 -31.14 -105.21
N MET A 941 -105.33 -31.07 -106.31
CA MET A 941 -104.82 -31.24 -107.67
C MET A 941 -105.56 -30.32 -108.64
N TYR A 942 -104.90 -29.26 -109.11
CA TYR A 942 -105.47 -28.26 -110.03
C TYR A 942 -104.46 -27.83 -111.12
N TYR A 943 -104.96 -27.20 -112.18
CA TYR A 943 -104.31 -27.05 -113.49
C TYR A 943 -103.99 -25.58 -113.87
N PHE A 944 -103.39 -25.39 -115.07
CA PHE A 944 -103.17 -24.12 -115.80
C PHE A 944 -102.03 -23.22 -115.29
N ASN A 945 -101.39 -22.37 -116.10
CA ASN A 945 -101.06 -22.44 -117.55
C ASN A 945 -99.80 -21.59 -117.79
N SER A 946 -99.24 -21.64 -119.00
CA SER A 946 -98.22 -20.69 -119.48
C SER A 946 -98.72 -19.24 -119.60
N LEU A 947 -97.75 -18.34 -119.84
CA LEU A 947 -97.84 -16.89 -120.10
C LEU A 947 -97.86 -15.99 -118.86
N ASN A 948 -97.12 -14.88 -118.97
CA ASN A 948 -97.06 -13.72 -118.07
C ASN A 948 -96.66 -14.00 -116.62
N GLY A 949 -95.35 -14.10 -116.36
CA GLY A 949 -94.81 -13.47 -115.15
C GLY A 949 -94.65 -11.96 -115.37
N PRO A 950 -94.88 -11.11 -114.35
CA PRO A 950 -94.19 -9.83 -114.32
C PRO A 950 -93.74 -9.32 -112.93
N VAL A 951 -92.47 -8.89 -112.88
CA VAL A 951 -92.02 -7.57 -112.37
C VAL A 951 -92.03 -7.27 -110.85
N PHE A 952 -90.82 -6.97 -110.35
CA PHE A 952 -90.53 -6.21 -109.12
C PHE A 952 -90.94 -4.72 -109.25
N ILE A 953 -91.39 -4.08 -108.17
CA ILE A 953 -91.13 -2.65 -107.89
C ILE A 953 -90.86 -2.46 -106.38
N PRO A 954 -89.71 -1.88 -105.96
CA PRO A 954 -89.43 -1.46 -104.58
C PRO A 954 -89.62 0.05 -104.35
N ALA A 955 -89.84 0.47 -103.09
CA ALA A 955 -89.84 1.88 -102.62
C ALA A 955 -89.56 1.93 -101.10
N GLY A 956 -89.07 3.01 -100.49
CA GLY A 956 -88.64 4.34 -100.98
C GLY A 956 -88.02 5.20 -99.86
N GLN A 957 -87.31 6.30 -100.20
CA GLN A 957 -86.49 7.13 -99.26
C GLN A 957 -87.10 8.51 -98.89
N THR A 958 -86.52 9.19 -97.88
CA THR A 958 -86.30 10.66 -97.66
C THR A 958 -85.69 10.87 -96.23
N SER A 959 -85.34 12.05 -95.67
CA SER A 959 -84.54 13.27 -96.02
C SER A 959 -84.66 14.25 -94.81
N TYR A 960 -83.88 15.30 -94.47
CA TYR A 960 -82.67 16.07 -94.89
C TYR A 960 -82.43 17.08 -93.71
N GLU A 961 -81.36 17.87 -93.48
CA GLU A 961 -79.99 18.16 -93.99
C GLU A 961 -79.22 18.80 -92.76
N GLY A 962 -78.09 19.53 -92.76
CA GLY A 962 -77.13 20.00 -93.79
C GLY A 962 -76.30 21.23 -93.32
N ASN A 963 -75.01 21.28 -93.68
CA ASN A 963 -74.13 22.49 -93.80
C ASN A 963 -73.71 23.28 -92.53
N SER A 964 -72.59 24.05 -92.47
CA SER A 964 -71.27 24.14 -93.17
C SER A 964 -70.42 25.25 -92.46
N LEU A 965 -69.15 25.64 -92.73
CA LEU A 965 -68.05 25.23 -93.64
C LEU A 965 -66.70 25.86 -93.13
N GLY A 966 -65.54 25.19 -93.32
CA GLY A 966 -64.18 25.80 -93.34
C GLY A 966 -63.37 25.80 -92.01
N GLY A 967 -62.03 25.73 -92.02
CA GLY A 967 -61.10 25.45 -93.13
C GLY A 967 -59.60 25.69 -92.80
N GLY A 968 -58.74 24.68 -93.00
CA GLY A 968 -57.25 24.73 -92.83
C GLY A 968 -56.71 23.58 -91.95
N SER A 969 -56.24 22.45 -92.52
CA SER A 969 -54.83 22.18 -92.94
C SER A 969 -53.89 21.86 -91.75
N THR A 970 -53.22 20.70 -91.61
CA THR A 970 -52.91 19.56 -92.52
C THR A 970 -52.65 18.30 -91.64
N GLU A 971 -53.11 17.08 -91.95
CA GLU A 971 -52.40 16.05 -92.76
C GLU A 971 -53.33 14.97 -93.37
N LEU A 972 -52.74 13.98 -94.05
CA LEU A 972 -53.33 12.88 -94.86
C LEU A 972 -54.21 11.91 -94.05
N ARG A 973 -55.14 11.06 -94.56
CA ARG A 973 -55.97 10.84 -95.79
C ARG A 973 -56.44 9.36 -95.69
N LEU A 974 -57.59 8.81 -96.11
CA LEU A 974 -58.88 9.13 -96.78
C LEU A 974 -59.89 8.04 -96.27
N ALA A 975 -61.23 8.11 -96.32
CA ALA A 975 -62.25 9.14 -96.59
C ALA A 975 -63.63 8.61 -96.07
N ASP A 976 -64.71 9.39 -96.24
CA ASP A 976 -66.10 9.13 -95.78
C ASP A 976 -67.09 9.78 -96.80
N PRO A 977 -68.42 9.47 -96.87
CA PRO A 977 -69.39 10.13 -95.97
C PRO A 977 -70.74 9.39 -95.64
N THR A 978 -70.98 9.08 -94.36
CA THR A 978 -72.28 9.35 -93.63
C THR A 978 -73.61 8.61 -94.06
N PHE A 979 -74.83 8.74 -93.46
CA PHE A 979 -75.46 9.49 -92.33
C PHE A 979 -76.78 8.79 -91.85
N GLY A 980 -77.55 9.34 -90.89
CA GLY A 980 -78.97 8.94 -90.59
C GLY A 980 -79.64 9.63 -89.36
N THR A 981 -80.99 9.64 -89.25
CA THR A 981 -81.83 9.90 -88.02
C THR A 981 -83.38 9.94 -88.27
N TYR A 982 -84.21 9.95 -87.19
CA TYR A 982 -85.70 10.17 -87.05
C TYR A 982 -86.70 9.03 -87.45
N SER A 983 -88.00 9.01 -87.04
CA SER A 983 -88.60 8.93 -85.66
C SER A 983 -90.16 8.70 -85.63
N ALA A 984 -90.64 7.58 -85.03
CA ALA A 984 -92.01 7.29 -84.47
C ALA A 984 -93.27 7.30 -85.43
N PRO A 985 -94.51 6.84 -85.05
CA PRO A 985 -95.01 6.09 -83.86
C PRO A 985 -96.02 4.90 -84.14
N PHE A 986 -96.55 4.26 -83.07
CA PHE A 986 -97.83 3.48 -82.90
C PHE A 986 -98.19 2.16 -83.66
N TYR A 987 -98.35 1.06 -82.87
CA TYR A 987 -99.37 -0.04 -82.84
C TYR A 987 -100.26 -0.41 -84.06
N VAL A 988 -100.46 -1.73 -84.30
CA VAL A 988 -101.62 -2.57 -83.84
C VAL A 988 -101.46 -4.04 -84.31
N SER A 989 -101.93 -5.00 -83.49
CA SER A 989 -102.13 -6.46 -83.71
C SER A 989 -100.95 -7.28 -84.23
#